data_AF-F2U1K9-F1
#
_entry.id   AF-F2U1K9-F1
#
_cell.length_a   1.000
_cell.length_b   1.000
_cell.length_c   1.000
_cell.angle_alpha   90.00
_cell.angle_beta   90.00
_cell.angle_gamma   90.00
#
_symmetry.space_group_name_H-M   'P 1'
#
loop_
_entity.id
_entity.type
_entity.pdbx_description
1 polymer ?
#
loop_
_entity_poly.entity_id
_entity_poly.type
_entity_poly.pdbx_seq_one_letter_code
_entity_poly.pdbx_strand_id
1 'polypeptide(L)'
;MASHNTYENMEGTFAETAMGNGMAASGQQGTGPWMNSAPSAPQHQQPHAYANPAALRVYGDNNNNSNNYNSGYSSNNYFNNNNNNNNNNNHGNTASGTQPSLLMTRSPPAELKSYNVAEGAYAGGGGSGASKGSDYGWKFKAFLAVLFVIVIAVAVAVPVSMANSGSSASGSRGAGGSSTNTGATTTTTTQAATATVSPASSTGTASTVAPSTTTTTTTTSTATTTTTTTDCTGTPTATLDCDDFGSRFQFRAGLCAALAVINCCCDEFYALERVTGSVTVDRAETSLQFGSVAYVGGDIVGRGTSLVSVDFGQLTYVGGKLDLYASRITAVDFGNLTYVGNLVDLSRNRITSINFGQLATVGDSIDVRTNPLVAFDLGALHDVGGSLRWQDAVSTDFGVQGGAVVENFVLPQDHAIERLDFGSVVSVSGDLNFDQNTALTSIDFGSITSVGGTITMYENGALTSTDLGSIASVDGAIDVSYNDLLTSIDVSGITSVGQHILFDQNRRLTSINLGASATGTTVGQYVEITFNGALTSVDLGNVTSVGEYIEFRSNGRLTSVNLGNLATVTSNIDFRTNGFLPSIDLGNVASVGGTIDVTGNGLLTSIDFGSVTSVGGSIEISNNDRLTSVDCAGIEDVGGRVFIDGNDLLASAAFGAITSVSGNLEVTNNAALTSIDYGSITAVGASLRVSGAANIGSIDFRNISTVGEGISIFANNRLSSVSFGSLTSVGTGVFFSRNYALTSVDLSNVAGVNTAIEFNDNRALASLTLGNITSVSSYIRLQDNWALTSVDFGGITAVGSFVALQSNLGVTSVDFGSITSVGEYIVFTNGNDLTNINFGSLSTVQGYISFDNNGALTSVDFGNIATVGDYLSFDDNDALTSVDFGSITTVSGDVSFMLNDALPSIDFGNVATVGGSVSFDRHNSLASVDFGSITSVPGDVGFTVNIALTTVDFGSVATVGGDVNFFFNNALTSLGFGNIKIVGGSVSFDRHSALASVDFGGITSVAGDITFTSNAALASINFGSVATVGGRITFQDNAALTSVDCGGLTAVCVNNADGIALINCPAEC
;
A
#
# COMPACT_ATOMS: atom_id res chain seq x y z
N MET A 1 -8.36 3.12 34.51
CA MET A 1 -9.02 2.08 35.34
C MET A 1 -8.45 0.72 34.96
N ALA A 2 -7.92 -0.04 35.93
CA ALA A 2 -7.41 -1.43 35.80
C ALA A 2 -6.40 -1.68 34.65
N SER A 3 -5.11 -1.35 34.79
CA SER A 3 -4.06 -2.05 35.55
C SER A 3 -3.70 -3.48 35.06
N HIS A 4 -2.47 -3.65 34.56
CA HIS A 4 -1.53 -4.75 34.88
C HIS A 4 -0.15 -4.47 34.25
N ASN A 5 0.86 -4.24 35.10
CA ASN A 5 2.28 -4.32 34.73
C ASN A 5 2.80 -5.72 35.08
N THR A 6 3.72 -6.24 34.27
CA THR A 6 4.68 -7.28 34.69
C THR A 6 6.03 -7.01 34.03
N TYR A 7 6.93 -6.37 34.78
CA TYR A 7 8.38 -6.47 34.58
C TYR A 7 8.90 -7.52 35.57
N GLU A 8 9.84 -8.36 35.15
CA GLU A 8 10.71 -9.13 36.05
C GLU A 8 12.09 -9.29 35.40
N ASN A 9 13.14 -9.22 36.22
CA ASN A 9 14.52 -9.00 35.79
C ASN A 9 15.37 -10.29 35.79
N MET A 10 16.23 -10.38 34.76
CA MET A 10 17.65 -10.80 34.74
C MET A 10 18.23 -12.02 35.51
N GLU A 11 19.43 -12.39 35.02
CA GLU A 11 20.50 -13.26 35.58
C GLU A 11 20.38 -14.79 35.43
N GLY A 12 21.46 -15.54 35.11
CA GLY A 12 22.84 -15.11 34.84
C GLY A 12 23.76 -16.22 34.29
N THR A 13 24.76 -15.79 33.52
CA THR A 13 26.04 -16.42 33.09
C THR A 13 26.38 -17.89 33.42
N PHE A 14 26.93 -18.62 32.43
CA PHE A 14 28.19 -19.40 32.58
C PHE A 14 28.91 -19.57 31.22
N ALA A 15 30.19 -19.94 31.24
CA ALA A 15 31.15 -19.65 30.17
C ALA A 15 31.68 -20.84 29.34
N GLU A 16 32.43 -20.47 28.29
CA GLU A 16 33.51 -21.19 27.59
C GLU A 16 33.27 -22.27 26.50
N THR A 17 34.12 -22.16 25.48
CA THR A 17 34.64 -23.20 24.54
C THR A 17 33.74 -23.83 23.46
N ALA A 18 33.75 -23.15 22.29
CA ALA A 18 34.43 -23.57 21.05
C ALA A 18 34.28 -25.01 20.44
N MET A 19 34.11 -24.99 19.10
CA MET A 19 34.31 -26.05 18.09
C MET A 19 33.27 -27.18 17.95
N GLY A 20 32.83 -27.43 16.71
CA GLY A 20 32.48 -28.79 16.27
C GLY A 20 31.32 -28.96 15.28
N ASN A 21 31.63 -28.93 13.99
CA ASN A 21 30.82 -29.43 12.86
C ASN A 21 29.96 -30.69 13.13
N GLY A 22 28.81 -30.85 12.45
CA GLY A 22 28.25 -32.20 12.25
C GLY A 22 26.81 -32.36 11.72
N MET A 23 26.62 -32.18 10.41
CA MET A 23 25.60 -32.77 9.51
C MET A 23 24.53 -33.80 10.01
N ALA A 24 23.32 -33.66 9.43
CA ALA A 24 22.41 -34.73 8.93
C ALA A 24 21.66 -35.62 9.96
N ALA A 25 20.51 -36.27 9.64
CA ALA A 25 19.44 -36.07 8.65
C ALA A 25 18.27 -37.06 8.93
N SER A 26 17.07 -36.83 8.37
CA SER A 26 15.90 -37.75 8.31
C SER A 26 15.20 -38.12 9.65
N GLY A 27 13.92 -38.51 9.72
CA GLY A 27 12.85 -38.52 8.71
C GLY A 27 11.61 -39.36 9.14
N GLN A 28 10.44 -39.10 8.52
CA GLN A 28 9.18 -39.90 8.50
C GLN A 28 8.30 -40.02 9.77
N GLN A 29 6.99 -39.65 9.68
CA GLN A 29 5.76 -40.50 9.66
C GLN A 29 5.41 -41.26 10.97
N GLY A 30 4.15 -41.39 11.44
CA GLY A 30 2.84 -40.84 11.02
C GLY A 30 1.62 -41.57 11.68
N THR A 31 0.41 -41.01 11.57
CA THR A 31 -0.94 -41.63 11.77
C THR A 31 -1.48 -41.97 13.20
N GLY A 32 -2.84 -41.97 13.36
CA GLY A 32 -3.64 -42.13 14.63
C GLY A 32 -3.83 -43.59 15.13
N PRO A 33 -5.04 -44.17 15.41
CA PRO A 33 -6.47 -43.68 15.27
C PRO A 33 -7.57 -44.35 16.24
N TRP A 34 -8.92 -44.28 15.93
CA TRP A 34 -10.13 -45.10 16.43
C TRP A 34 -10.71 -44.91 17.87
N MET A 35 -11.96 -45.29 18.30
CA MET A 35 -13.37 -45.45 17.76
C MET A 35 -14.43 -45.78 18.88
N ASN A 36 -15.75 -45.55 18.64
CA ASN A 36 -16.98 -46.27 19.17
C ASN A 36 -17.35 -46.28 20.70
N SER A 37 -18.59 -46.51 21.20
CA SER A 37 -19.99 -46.68 20.67
C SER A 37 -21.09 -46.57 21.79
N ALA A 38 -22.40 -46.55 21.45
CA ALA A 38 -23.62 -46.25 22.29
C ALA A 38 -24.16 -47.44 23.19
N PRO A 39 -25.38 -47.50 23.84
CA PRO A 39 -26.72 -46.94 23.47
C PRO A 39 -27.81 -46.58 24.57
N SER A 40 -29.00 -46.17 24.09
CA SER A 40 -30.39 -46.29 24.65
C SER A 40 -31.02 -45.19 25.56
N ALA A 41 -32.35 -44.98 25.41
CA ALA A 41 -33.14 -43.81 25.86
C ALA A 41 -34.50 -44.20 26.52
N PRO A 42 -35.32 -43.24 27.04
CA PRO A 42 -36.43 -42.76 26.21
C PRO A 42 -36.88 -41.27 26.37
N GLN A 43 -37.40 -40.76 25.24
CA GLN A 43 -38.29 -39.63 24.96
C GLN A 43 -38.78 -38.66 26.08
N HIS A 44 -38.49 -37.36 25.88
CA HIS A 44 -39.48 -36.43 25.27
C HIS A 44 -38.77 -35.28 24.51
N GLN A 45 -39.44 -34.70 23.52
CA GLN A 45 -38.95 -33.66 22.59
C GLN A 45 -38.63 -32.33 23.32
N GLN A 46 -37.70 -31.44 22.95
CA GLN A 46 -36.50 -31.32 22.10
C GLN A 46 -35.99 -29.85 22.34
N PRO A 47 -34.70 -29.49 22.21
CA PRO A 47 -34.07 -28.36 22.92
C PRO A 47 -33.74 -27.13 22.03
N HIS A 48 -33.51 -25.91 22.55
CA HIS A 48 -32.25 -25.34 23.10
C HIS A 48 -30.95 -25.76 22.34
N ALA A 49 -30.04 -24.91 21.84
CA ALA A 49 -29.48 -23.58 22.19
C ALA A 49 -28.10 -23.63 22.90
N TYR A 50 -27.23 -22.66 22.55
CA TYR A 50 -25.94 -22.28 23.15
C TYR A 50 -24.71 -23.20 23.03
N ALA A 51 -23.60 -22.62 22.53
CA ALA A 51 -22.43 -22.31 23.36
C ALA A 51 -21.57 -21.18 22.73
N ASN A 52 -21.09 -20.27 23.57
CA ASN A 52 -20.08 -19.22 23.29
C ASN A 52 -18.68 -19.80 23.68
N PRO A 53 -17.52 -19.21 23.30
CA PRO A 53 -17.09 -17.93 23.89
C PRO A 53 -16.42 -16.92 22.94
N ALA A 54 -16.45 -15.65 23.36
CA ALA A 54 -15.64 -14.52 22.89
C ALA A 54 -14.16 -14.64 23.39
N ALA A 55 -13.19 -13.75 23.12
CA ALA A 55 -13.16 -12.42 22.49
C ALA A 55 -11.75 -12.06 21.95
N LEU A 56 -11.63 -10.85 21.35
CA LEU A 56 -10.39 -10.12 20.97
C LEU A 56 -9.23 -10.14 22.01
N ARG A 57 -7.97 -10.12 21.56
CA ARG A 57 -7.09 -8.91 21.55
C ARG A 57 -5.71 -9.08 20.87
N VAL A 58 -5.12 -7.91 20.58
CA VAL A 58 -3.96 -7.50 19.74
C VAL A 58 -2.58 -7.76 20.38
N TYR A 59 -1.53 -8.05 19.57
CA TYR A 59 -0.21 -7.35 19.46
C TYR A 59 0.93 -8.25 18.89
N GLY A 60 1.94 -7.62 18.24
CA GLY A 60 3.29 -8.20 18.06
C GLY A 60 3.87 -8.15 16.64
N ASP A 61 4.93 -7.37 16.44
CA ASP A 61 5.62 -7.11 15.16
C ASP A 61 6.62 -8.21 14.76
N ASN A 62 6.90 -8.37 13.45
CA ASN A 62 8.17 -7.92 12.83
C ASN A 62 8.47 -8.49 11.42
N ASN A 63 9.00 -7.59 10.59
CA ASN A 63 10.02 -7.78 9.54
C ASN A 63 9.80 -8.58 8.24
N ASN A 64 10.50 -8.01 7.23
CA ASN A 64 11.03 -8.62 6.01
C ASN A 64 10.08 -8.85 4.81
N ASN A 65 9.82 -7.78 4.06
CA ASN A 65 9.32 -7.86 2.69
C ASN A 65 10.49 -7.97 1.70
N SER A 66 10.64 -9.11 1.04
CA SER A 66 11.44 -9.23 -0.18
C SER A 66 10.81 -10.24 -1.15
N ASN A 67 10.71 -9.82 -2.42
CA ASN A 67 10.46 -10.60 -3.63
C ASN A 67 9.55 -11.85 -3.55
N ASN A 68 8.35 -11.73 -4.12
CA ASN A 68 8.11 -12.44 -5.38
C ASN A 68 6.94 -11.90 -6.21
N TYR A 69 7.24 -11.57 -7.46
CA TYR A 69 6.26 -11.43 -8.54
C TYR A 69 5.60 -12.79 -8.82
N ASN A 70 4.25 -12.83 -8.92
CA ASN A 70 3.62 -13.50 -10.08
C ASN A 70 2.15 -13.05 -10.31
N SER A 71 1.84 -12.87 -11.60
CA SER A 71 0.53 -12.88 -12.29
C SER A 71 -0.78 -12.76 -11.48
N GLY A 72 -1.60 -11.74 -11.79
CA GLY A 72 -2.98 -11.65 -11.28
C GLY A 72 -3.84 -10.53 -11.84
N TYR A 73 -3.64 -10.07 -13.09
CA TYR A 73 -4.49 -9.05 -13.70
C TYR A 73 -5.91 -9.58 -14.00
N SER A 74 -6.81 -9.48 -13.02
CA SER A 74 -8.25 -9.52 -13.26
C SER A 74 -8.80 -8.09 -13.28
N SER A 75 -9.13 -7.61 -14.47
CA SER A 75 -9.80 -6.33 -14.67
C SER A 75 -11.22 -6.41 -14.09
N ASN A 76 -11.47 -5.74 -12.97
CA ASN A 76 -12.81 -5.64 -12.40
C ASN A 76 -13.21 -4.18 -12.20
N ASN A 77 -14.32 -3.79 -12.81
CA ASN A 77 -14.84 -2.43 -12.80
C ASN A 77 -15.20 -1.98 -11.37
N TYR A 78 -14.57 -0.90 -10.89
CA TYR A 78 -15.12 -0.08 -9.82
C TYR A 78 -15.17 1.39 -10.25
N PHE A 79 -16.17 1.72 -11.05
CA PHE A 79 -16.79 3.04 -10.96
C PHE A 79 -17.43 3.14 -9.57
N ASN A 80 -16.92 4.04 -8.74
CA ASN A 80 -17.69 4.53 -7.59
C ASN A 80 -17.58 6.05 -7.54
N ASN A 81 -18.66 6.71 -7.95
CA ASN A 81 -18.79 8.15 -7.98
C ASN A 81 -19.75 8.58 -6.87
N ASN A 82 -19.23 9.21 -5.82
CA ASN A 82 -20.02 9.99 -4.88
C ASN A 82 -19.11 10.82 -3.95
N ASN A 83 -19.06 12.13 -4.15
CA ASN A 83 -19.75 12.99 -3.20
C ASN A 83 -20.20 14.33 -3.82
N ASN A 84 -21.05 15.04 -3.10
CA ASN A 84 -22.06 15.94 -3.66
C ASN A 84 -21.94 17.40 -3.16
N ASN A 85 -22.32 18.37 -4.00
CA ASN A 85 -22.51 19.82 -3.71
C ASN A 85 -21.29 20.64 -3.24
N ASN A 86 -21.04 21.88 -3.69
CA ASN A 86 -22.03 22.94 -3.90
C ASN A 86 -21.55 24.09 -4.83
N ASN A 87 -22.23 24.24 -5.98
CA ASN A 87 -22.69 25.48 -6.65
C ASN A 87 -21.96 26.85 -6.48
N ASN A 88 -21.55 27.50 -7.60
CA ASN A 88 -22.18 28.70 -8.25
C ASN A 88 -21.13 29.38 -9.20
N ASN A 89 -21.26 29.35 -10.54
CA ASN A 89 -21.98 30.31 -11.43
C ASN A 89 -21.42 31.77 -11.36
N ASN A 90 -21.26 32.57 -12.43
CA ASN A 90 -21.99 32.64 -13.71
C ASN A 90 -21.27 33.55 -14.75
N HIS A 91 -21.83 33.60 -15.97
CA HIS A 91 -21.74 34.61 -17.05
C HIS A 91 -20.58 34.57 -18.06
N GLY A 92 -20.94 34.25 -19.30
CA GLY A 92 -20.31 34.82 -20.49
C GLY A 92 -21.16 35.94 -21.11
N ASN A 93 -20.61 36.66 -22.09
CA ASN A 93 -21.40 37.36 -23.11
C ASN A 93 -20.66 37.52 -24.45
N THR A 94 -21.43 37.76 -25.50
CA THR A 94 -21.12 37.85 -26.94
C THR A 94 -20.03 38.86 -27.35
N ALA A 95 -19.25 38.58 -28.42
CA ALA A 95 -19.49 39.11 -29.79
C ALA A 95 -18.29 39.02 -30.78
N SER A 96 -18.60 38.68 -32.04
CA SER A 96 -17.96 39.08 -33.34
C SER A 96 -16.42 39.03 -33.56
N GLY A 97 -15.98 38.35 -34.64
CA GLY A 97 -14.61 38.51 -35.16
C GLY A 97 -14.15 37.59 -36.32
N THR A 98 -14.68 37.79 -37.54
CA THR A 98 -14.07 37.52 -38.87
C THR A 98 -13.25 36.23 -39.18
N GLN A 99 -13.67 35.54 -40.24
CA GLN A 99 -12.96 34.43 -40.93
C GLN A 99 -11.68 34.85 -41.71
N PRO A 100 -10.90 33.89 -42.24
CA PRO A 100 -11.14 33.43 -43.63
C PRO A 100 -11.07 31.89 -43.86
N SER A 101 -12.21 31.30 -44.24
CA SER A 101 -12.42 30.33 -45.32
C SER A 101 -11.29 29.38 -45.79
N LEU A 102 -11.55 28.08 -45.70
CA LEU A 102 -11.22 27.12 -46.75
C LEU A 102 -12.52 26.41 -47.21
N LEU A 103 -12.75 26.36 -48.52
CA LEU A 103 -13.90 25.67 -49.11
C LEU A 103 -13.64 24.17 -49.17
N MET A 104 -14.59 23.37 -48.67
CA MET A 104 -14.77 22.00 -49.16
C MET A 104 -16.28 21.73 -49.32
N THR A 105 -16.70 21.53 -50.56
CA THR A 105 -18.10 21.28 -50.91
C THR A 105 -18.46 19.83 -50.62
N ARG A 106 -19.31 19.57 -49.63
CA ARG A 106 -19.96 18.26 -49.46
C ARG A 106 -21.34 18.26 -50.11
N SER A 107 -21.58 17.28 -50.97
CA SER A 107 -22.89 16.95 -51.56
C SER A 107 -23.86 16.43 -50.47
N PRO A 108 -25.18 16.55 -50.66
CA PRO A 108 -26.14 15.96 -49.73
C PRO A 108 -26.12 14.41 -49.81
N PRO A 109 -26.31 13.70 -48.68
CA PRO A 109 -26.44 12.24 -48.69
C PRO A 109 -27.73 11.80 -49.39
N ALA A 110 -27.68 10.63 -50.01
CA ALA A 110 -28.78 10.04 -50.76
C ALA A 110 -29.93 9.55 -49.86
N GLU A 111 -31.10 9.36 -50.47
CA GLU A 111 -32.32 8.93 -49.79
C GLU A 111 -32.20 7.52 -49.20
N LEU A 112 -32.35 7.41 -47.87
CA LEU A 112 -32.60 6.12 -47.20
C LEU A 112 -33.97 5.58 -47.65
N LYS A 113 -33.95 4.59 -48.54
CA LYS A 113 -35.14 3.80 -48.88
C LYS A 113 -35.45 2.82 -47.75
N SER A 114 -36.44 3.17 -46.92
CA SER A 114 -37.00 2.25 -45.92
C SER A 114 -37.66 1.05 -46.60
N TYR A 115 -37.04 -0.14 -46.50
CA TYR A 115 -37.68 -1.40 -46.86
C TYR A 115 -38.73 -1.79 -45.82
N ASN A 116 -39.99 -1.46 -46.09
CA ASN A 116 -41.13 -2.05 -45.38
C ASN A 116 -41.41 -3.45 -45.94
N VAL A 117 -41.06 -4.50 -45.20
CA VAL A 117 -41.63 -5.84 -45.41
C VAL A 117 -42.95 -5.90 -44.65
N ALA A 118 -44.06 -6.04 -45.36
CA ALA A 118 -45.39 -6.09 -44.77
C ALA A 118 -45.75 -7.52 -44.35
N GLU A 119 -46.00 -7.75 -43.06
CA GLU A 119 -46.62 -9.00 -42.60
C GLU A 119 -48.12 -9.03 -42.89
N GLY A 120 -48.56 -10.02 -43.66
CA GLY A 120 -49.96 -10.30 -43.91
C GLY A 120 -50.57 -11.10 -42.76
N ALA A 121 -51.70 -10.64 -42.21
CA ALA A 121 -52.38 -11.31 -41.12
C ALA A 121 -53.17 -12.55 -41.57
N TYR A 122 -53.06 -13.65 -40.83
CA TYR A 122 -54.07 -14.72 -40.79
C TYR A 122 -54.32 -15.15 -39.35
N ALA A 123 -55.58 -15.50 -39.04
CA ALA A 123 -56.01 -15.81 -37.68
C ALA A 123 -56.85 -17.10 -37.65
N GLY A 124 -56.62 -17.92 -36.62
CA GLY A 124 -57.61 -18.86 -36.09
C GLY A 124 -57.20 -20.33 -36.03
N GLY A 125 -57.56 -21.00 -34.93
CA GLY A 125 -57.55 -22.46 -34.79
C GLY A 125 -56.51 -22.98 -33.79
N GLY A 126 -56.96 -23.48 -32.63
CA GLY A 126 -56.10 -24.12 -31.64
C GLY A 126 -56.22 -25.65 -31.64
N GLY A 127 -55.27 -26.33 -31.00
CA GLY A 127 -55.30 -27.78 -30.80
C GLY A 127 -54.08 -28.28 -30.03
N SER A 128 -54.30 -29.01 -28.95
CA SER A 128 -53.25 -29.54 -28.06
C SER A 128 -52.63 -30.85 -28.60
N GLY A 129 -51.30 -31.00 -28.49
CA GLY A 129 -50.63 -32.29 -28.67
C GLY A 129 -49.14 -32.20 -28.38
N ALA A 130 -48.65 -32.91 -27.36
CA ALA A 130 -47.26 -32.80 -26.90
C ALA A 130 -46.36 -33.93 -27.47
N SER A 131 -45.15 -33.57 -27.88
CA SER A 131 -43.98 -34.46 -27.84
C SER A 131 -42.73 -33.62 -27.52
N LYS A 132 -41.71 -34.27 -26.93
CA LYS A 132 -40.50 -33.61 -26.41
C LYS A 132 -39.35 -33.70 -27.42
N GLY A 133 -38.52 -32.66 -27.53
CA GLY A 133 -37.22 -32.72 -28.22
C GLY A 133 -36.42 -31.41 -28.08
N SER A 134 -35.24 -31.52 -27.46
CA SER A 134 -34.08 -30.59 -27.51
C SER A 134 -34.32 -29.07 -27.42
N ASP A 135 -34.01 -28.50 -26.25
CA ASP A 135 -33.67 -27.09 -26.08
C ASP A 135 -32.33 -26.74 -26.75
N TYR A 136 -32.29 -25.67 -27.56
CA TYR A 136 -31.13 -24.77 -27.64
C TYR A 136 -31.63 -23.32 -27.69
N GLY A 137 -31.40 -22.58 -26.62
CA GLY A 137 -31.87 -21.20 -26.48
C GLY A 137 -30.77 -20.20 -26.80
N TRP A 138 -31.02 -19.32 -27.77
CA TRP A 138 -30.20 -18.13 -28.01
C TRP A 138 -30.97 -16.89 -27.53
N LYS A 139 -30.38 -16.14 -26.60
CA LYS A 139 -30.88 -14.84 -26.15
C LYS A 139 -29.81 -13.79 -26.39
N PHE A 140 -30.06 -12.89 -27.33
CA PHE A 140 -29.49 -11.56 -27.26
C PHE A 140 -30.58 -10.50 -27.35
N LYS A 141 -30.41 -9.42 -26.58
CA LYS A 141 -31.41 -8.34 -26.46
C LYS A 141 -31.04 -7.22 -27.44
N ALA A 142 -31.95 -6.87 -28.33
CA ALA A 142 -31.88 -5.60 -29.03
C ALA A 142 -32.30 -4.46 -28.10
N PHE A 143 -31.51 -3.38 -28.08
CA PHE A 143 -31.88 -2.10 -27.51
C PHE A 143 -31.96 -1.10 -28.66
N LEU A 144 -33.13 -0.49 -28.89
CA LEU A 144 -33.22 0.70 -29.73
C LEU A 144 -34.18 1.70 -29.11
N ALA A 145 -33.77 2.96 -29.08
CA ALA A 145 -34.54 4.03 -28.47
C ALA A 145 -35.51 4.67 -29.47
N VAL A 146 -36.66 5.13 -28.99
CA VAL A 146 -37.51 6.09 -29.68
C VAL A 146 -37.89 7.19 -28.69
N LEU A 147 -37.83 8.43 -29.16
CA LEU A 147 -38.06 9.65 -28.39
C LEU A 147 -39.12 10.46 -29.16
N PHE A 148 -40.17 10.98 -28.49
CA PHE A 148 -40.77 12.30 -28.75
C PHE A 148 -41.94 12.65 -27.78
N VAL A 149 -41.68 13.66 -26.92
CA VAL A 149 -42.53 14.81 -26.53
C VAL A 149 -44.02 14.64 -26.20
N ILE A 150 -44.44 15.09 -24.99
CA ILE A 150 -45.57 16.04 -24.76
C ILE A 150 -45.20 17.02 -23.61
N VAL A 151 -45.78 18.23 -23.64
CA VAL A 151 -45.49 19.47 -22.87
C VAL A 151 -46.44 19.69 -21.68
N ILE A 152 -46.02 20.47 -20.64
CA ILE A 152 -46.77 21.46 -19.79
C ILE A 152 -45.89 21.81 -18.55
N ALA A 153 -45.25 23.00 -18.46
CA ALA A 153 -45.71 24.26 -17.82
C ALA A 153 -46.25 24.09 -16.37
N VAL A 154 -45.69 24.69 -15.31
CA VAL A 154 -45.74 26.12 -14.86
C VAL A 154 -44.73 26.23 -13.68
N ALA A 155 -43.67 27.05 -13.68
CA ALA A 155 -43.57 28.50 -13.58
C ALA A 155 -44.00 29.15 -12.22
N VAL A 156 -43.07 29.30 -11.27
CA VAL A 156 -42.96 30.48 -10.37
C VAL A 156 -41.46 30.74 -10.07
N ALA A 157 -40.98 31.96 -10.31
CA ALA A 157 -39.66 32.42 -9.87
C ALA A 157 -39.70 33.92 -9.55
N VAL A 158 -39.13 34.33 -8.40
CA VAL A 158 -38.79 35.74 -8.07
C VAL A 158 -37.48 35.70 -7.24
N PRO A 159 -36.50 36.60 -7.47
CA PRO A 159 -35.10 36.31 -7.12
C PRO A 159 -34.53 37.04 -5.89
N VAL A 160 -33.29 36.70 -5.56
CA VAL A 160 -32.43 37.31 -4.55
C VAL A 160 -31.93 38.70 -4.98
N SER A 161 -31.65 39.57 -4.01
CA SER A 161 -30.74 40.71 -4.19
C SER A 161 -29.65 40.70 -3.12
N MET A 162 -28.40 40.92 -3.53
CA MET A 162 -27.30 41.33 -2.66
C MET A 162 -26.88 42.75 -3.05
N ALA A 163 -26.46 43.54 -2.06
CA ALA A 163 -25.90 44.88 -2.23
C ALA A 163 -24.48 44.93 -1.64
N ASN A 164 -23.68 45.89 -2.12
CA ASN A 164 -22.23 45.91 -1.99
C ASN A 164 -21.74 47.24 -1.35
N SER A 165 -20.79 47.18 -0.40
CA SER A 165 -19.98 48.28 0.13
C SER A 165 -18.95 47.75 1.15
N GLY A 166 -17.75 48.31 1.38
CA GLY A 166 -17.00 49.33 0.64
C GLY A 166 -15.92 50.05 1.49
N SER A 167 -14.69 50.18 0.93
CA SER A 167 -13.69 51.26 1.16
C SER A 167 -12.74 51.34 2.39
N SER A 168 -11.64 52.10 2.16
CA SER A 168 -10.54 52.57 3.06
C SER A 168 -9.41 51.56 3.41
N ALA A 169 -8.08 51.78 3.25
CA ALA A 169 -7.17 52.86 2.79
C ALA A 169 -6.34 53.65 3.85
N SER A 170 -5.06 53.29 4.01
CA SER A 170 -3.86 54.13 4.35
C SER A 170 -2.62 53.21 4.45
N GLY A 171 -1.35 53.60 4.35
CA GLY A 171 -0.72 54.87 3.93
C GLY A 171 0.65 55.14 4.62
N SER A 172 1.73 55.43 3.85
CA SER A 172 3.08 55.91 4.28
C SER A 172 4.12 54.88 4.82
N ARG A 173 5.44 55.16 4.92
CA ARG A 173 6.48 55.67 3.95
C ARG A 173 7.89 55.66 4.62
N GLY A 174 8.96 55.39 3.86
CA GLY A 174 10.39 55.59 4.25
C GLY A 174 11.23 54.30 4.03
N ALA A 175 12.33 54.22 3.25
CA ALA A 175 13.54 55.04 3.09
C ALA A 175 14.44 55.06 4.35
N GLY A 176 15.76 54.76 4.31
CA GLY A 176 16.66 54.35 3.21
C GLY A 176 18.14 54.55 3.59
N GLY A 177 19.09 53.95 2.84
CA GLY A 177 20.56 54.07 3.03
C GLY A 177 21.20 52.77 3.58
N SER A 178 22.09 52.04 2.89
CA SER A 178 23.28 52.35 2.06
C SER A 178 24.54 52.68 2.86
N SER A 179 25.57 51.81 2.82
CA SER A 179 26.77 52.05 1.99
C SER A 179 28.01 51.20 2.41
N THR A 180 28.62 50.50 1.43
CA THR A 180 30.07 50.48 1.09
C THR A 180 31.14 49.97 2.12
N ASN A 181 32.31 49.41 1.76
CA ASN A 181 32.90 49.09 0.44
C ASN A 181 34.10 48.10 0.50
N THR A 182 34.33 47.38 -0.60
CA THR A 182 35.62 46.97 -1.24
C THR A 182 36.78 46.31 -0.46
N GLY A 183 37.13 45.08 -0.90
CA GLY A 183 38.47 44.68 -1.38
C GLY A 183 39.56 44.29 -0.35
N ALA A 184 40.61 43.53 -0.69
CA ALA A 184 40.92 42.68 -1.86
C ALA A 184 42.17 41.80 -1.54
N THR A 185 42.37 40.65 -2.24
CA THR A 185 43.66 40.03 -2.70
C THR A 185 44.95 40.10 -1.82
N THR A 186 45.82 39.09 -1.60
CA THR A 186 46.18 37.85 -2.35
C THR A 186 47.29 37.02 -1.63
N THR A 187 47.38 35.71 -1.94
CA THR A 187 48.61 34.85 -2.10
C THR A 187 49.64 34.52 -0.97
N THR A 188 49.68 33.22 -0.63
CA THR A 188 50.83 32.25 -0.66
C THR A 188 52.06 32.26 0.30
N THR A 189 52.21 31.12 1.00
CA THR A 189 53.39 30.19 1.14
C THR A 189 54.62 30.42 2.06
N THR A 190 54.88 29.35 2.84
CA THR A 190 56.18 28.64 3.14
C THR A 190 57.18 29.07 4.24
N GLN A 191 57.50 28.07 5.10
CA GLN A 191 58.80 27.72 5.75
C GLN A 191 59.45 28.72 6.75
N ALA A 192 60.44 28.35 7.59
CA ALA A 192 60.72 27.12 8.37
C ALA A 192 61.93 27.37 9.33
N ALA A 193 61.94 26.70 10.50
CA ALA A 193 63.08 26.29 11.36
C ALA A 193 64.37 27.13 11.54
N THR A 194 64.78 27.35 12.81
CA THR A 194 66.10 27.09 13.48
C THR A 194 66.17 27.88 14.82
N ALA A 195 66.48 27.34 16.01
CA ALA A 195 67.73 26.74 16.52
C ALA A 195 68.91 27.75 16.58
N THR A 196 69.72 27.94 17.63
CA THR A 196 69.90 27.31 18.98
C THR A 196 70.81 28.24 19.84
N VAL A 197 71.03 27.95 21.15
CA VAL A 197 72.34 27.96 21.87
C VAL A 197 72.17 27.95 23.42
N SER A 198 72.87 27.03 24.10
CA SER A 198 73.04 26.90 25.58
C SER A 198 74.49 27.30 26.00
N PRO A 199 74.94 27.31 27.30
CA PRO A 199 74.99 26.17 28.27
C PRO A 199 74.64 26.64 29.72
N ALA A 200 75.00 26.05 30.88
CA ALA A 200 75.71 24.83 31.33
C ALA A 200 75.19 24.49 32.77
N SER A 201 74.74 23.28 33.15
CA SER A 201 75.44 22.01 33.45
C SER A 201 75.95 21.81 34.90
N SER A 202 75.25 20.96 35.68
CA SER A 202 75.73 19.99 36.71
C SER A 202 74.61 19.71 37.73
N THR A 203 74.37 18.52 38.30
CA THR A 203 74.81 17.12 38.09
C THR A 203 73.88 16.21 38.93
N GLY A 204 73.56 14.97 38.52
CA GLY A 204 73.01 13.96 39.46
C GLY A 204 71.89 13.06 38.96
N THR A 205 72.29 11.86 38.53
CA THR A 205 71.58 10.56 38.48
C THR A 205 70.49 10.28 39.56
N ALA A 206 69.55 9.32 39.43
CA ALA A 206 69.02 8.52 38.31
C ALA A 206 67.92 7.55 38.81
N SER A 207 66.98 7.18 37.93
CA SER A 207 66.20 5.91 37.96
C SER A 207 65.10 5.65 39.02
N THR A 208 64.21 4.73 38.62
CA THR A 208 63.22 3.93 39.37
C THR A 208 61.93 4.56 39.93
N VAL A 209 60.82 3.94 39.49
CA VAL A 209 59.57 3.62 40.23
C VAL A 209 58.75 4.78 40.80
N ALA A 210 57.50 4.88 40.34
CA ALA A 210 56.46 5.70 40.97
C ALA A 210 55.99 5.08 42.30
N PRO A 211 56.00 5.84 43.42
CA PRO A 211 55.36 5.42 44.65
C PRO A 211 53.90 5.92 44.71
N SER A 212 53.06 5.13 45.36
CA SER A 212 51.80 5.59 45.93
C SER A 212 52.05 6.69 46.98
N THR A 213 51.18 7.70 47.04
CA THR A 213 51.01 8.54 48.24
C THR A 213 49.53 8.82 48.48
N THR A 214 48.90 8.13 49.42
CA THR A 214 48.75 8.50 50.86
C THR A 214 47.58 9.46 51.09
N THR A 215 46.41 8.87 51.41
CA THR A 215 45.28 9.58 51.99
C THR A 215 45.67 10.21 53.32
N THR A 216 45.43 11.51 53.50
CA THR A 216 45.84 12.24 54.71
C THR A 216 44.89 11.93 55.86
N THR A 217 45.30 11.05 56.77
CA THR A 217 44.54 10.74 57.99
C THR A 217 44.53 11.96 58.92
N THR A 218 43.43 12.70 58.95
CA THR A 218 43.23 13.77 59.93
C THR A 218 42.50 13.20 61.14
N THR A 219 43.25 12.82 62.17
CA THR A 219 42.69 12.22 63.40
C THR A 219 42.02 13.26 64.29
N THR A 220 40.71 13.44 64.16
CA THR A 220 39.88 14.00 65.23
C THR A 220 39.49 12.90 66.21
N SER A 221 39.97 13.00 67.44
CA SER A 221 39.64 12.05 68.51
C SER A 221 38.22 12.25 69.04
N THR A 222 37.31 11.35 68.73
CA THR A 222 36.16 11.05 69.60
C THR A 222 36.58 9.95 70.58
N ALA A 223 36.27 10.15 71.86
CA ALA A 223 36.73 9.24 72.91
C ALA A 223 35.93 7.93 72.89
N THR A 224 36.54 6.86 72.35
CA THR A 224 36.00 5.50 72.47
C THR A 224 36.06 5.08 73.93
N THR A 225 34.91 5.12 74.62
CA THR A 225 34.77 4.47 75.93
C THR A 225 34.80 2.98 75.71
N THR A 226 35.93 2.32 75.95
CA THR A 226 36.08 0.87 75.78
C THR A 226 35.26 0.11 76.82
N THR A 227 34.02 -0.26 76.46
CA THR A 227 33.33 -1.41 77.04
C THR A 227 33.75 -2.66 76.27
N THR A 228 34.35 -3.62 76.96
CA THR A 228 34.71 -4.93 76.40
C THR A 228 33.45 -5.76 76.16
N THR A 229 32.94 -5.79 74.93
CA THR A 229 32.01 -6.83 74.49
C THR A 229 32.81 -8.10 74.14
N THR A 230 32.39 -9.23 74.69
CA THR A 230 32.89 -10.55 74.27
C THR A 230 32.26 -10.90 72.93
N ASP A 231 33.04 -10.92 71.84
CA ASP A 231 32.52 -11.28 70.51
C ASP A 231 31.71 -12.60 70.55
N CYS A 232 30.46 -12.55 70.08
CA CYS A 232 29.62 -13.72 69.88
C CYS A 232 30.10 -14.57 68.69
N THR A 233 31.22 -15.26 68.88
CA THR A 233 31.99 -15.99 67.84
C THR A 233 31.44 -17.38 67.50
N GLY A 234 30.46 -17.90 68.23
CA GLY A 234 29.86 -19.21 67.95
C GLY A 234 28.98 -19.21 66.69
N THR A 235 29.01 -20.30 65.92
CA THR A 235 28.01 -20.57 64.87
C THR A 235 26.75 -21.11 65.55
N PRO A 236 25.62 -20.38 65.55
CA PRO A 236 24.41 -20.82 66.23
C PRO A 236 23.73 -21.95 65.45
N THR A 237 23.25 -22.97 66.18
CA THR A 237 22.64 -24.19 65.59
C THR A 237 21.16 -24.34 65.91
N ALA A 238 20.58 -23.48 66.74
CA ALA A 238 19.20 -23.55 67.22
C ALA A 238 18.37 -22.34 66.76
N THR A 239 17.12 -22.58 66.41
CA THR A 239 16.10 -21.54 66.14
C THR A 239 15.40 -21.18 67.45
N LEU A 240 15.27 -19.87 67.71
CA LEU A 240 14.47 -19.34 68.81
C LEU A 240 13.00 -19.22 68.34
N ASP A 241 12.12 -20.04 68.89
CA ASP A 241 10.67 -19.88 68.75
C ASP A 241 10.15 -19.26 70.04
N CYS A 242 9.62 -18.04 69.95
CA CYS A 242 9.17 -17.30 71.14
C CYS A 242 7.82 -17.81 71.72
N ASP A 243 7.09 -18.66 70.99
CA ASP A 243 5.90 -19.37 71.49
C ASP A 243 6.26 -20.72 72.15
N ASP A 244 7.37 -21.37 71.74
CA ASP A 244 7.81 -22.62 72.36
C ASP A 244 8.71 -22.40 73.58
N PHE A 245 8.19 -22.77 74.75
CA PHE A 245 8.95 -22.80 76.00
C PHE A 245 10.21 -23.68 75.92
N GLY A 246 10.18 -24.77 75.14
CA GLY A 246 11.32 -25.68 74.94
C GLY A 246 12.50 -24.99 74.25
N SER A 247 12.23 -24.28 73.16
CA SER A 247 13.17 -23.43 72.45
C SER A 247 13.71 -22.31 73.34
N ARG A 248 12.83 -21.49 73.94
CA ARG A 248 13.23 -20.36 74.82
C ARG A 248 14.16 -20.77 75.95
N PHE A 249 13.95 -21.94 76.56
CA PHE A 249 14.79 -22.43 77.65
C PHE A 249 16.26 -22.63 77.23
N GLN A 250 16.53 -22.95 75.96
CA GLN A 250 17.91 -23.12 75.45
C GLN A 250 18.69 -21.80 75.46
N PHE A 251 18.01 -20.67 75.19
CA PHE A 251 18.63 -19.35 75.12
C PHE A 251 18.85 -18.72 76.50
N ARG A 252 18.04 -19.08 77.50
CA ARG A 252 18.26 -18.74 78.93
C ARG A 252 19.59 -19.25 79.49
N ALA A 253 20.26 -20.18 78.81
CA ALA A 253 21.60 -20.64 79.17
C ALA A 253 22.74 -19.68 78.80
N GLY A 254 22.43 -18.51 78.21
CA GLY A 254 23.42 -17.48 77.85
C GLY A 254 23.93 -17.58 76.42
N LEU A 255 23.10 -18.05 75.48
CA LEU A 255 23.42 -18.01 74.05
C LEU A 255 23.27 -16.58 73.52
N CYS A 256 24.34 -16.00 72.99
CA CYS A 256 24.35 -14.66 72.40
C CYS A 256 23.91 -14.63 70.91
N ALA A 257 23.66 -15.79 70.28
CA ALA A 257 23.20 -15.86 68.89
C ALA A 257 22.22 -17.00 68.60
N ALA A 258 21.33 -16.78 67.63
CA ALA A 258 20.35 -17.74 67.12
C ALA A 258 20.50 -18.00 65.62
N LEU A 259 20.10 -19.19 65.16
CA LEU A 259 20.09 -19.56 63.74
C LEU A 259 19.02 -18.77 62.99
N ALA A 260 17.83 -18.66 63.59
CA ALA A 260 16.69 -17.87 63.15
C ALA A 260 15.80 -17.57 64.37
N VAL A 261 14.86 -16.64 64.22
CA VAL A 261 13.85 -16.32 65.26
C VAL A 261 12.46 -16.39 64.61
N ILE A 262 11.52 -17.09 65.25
CA ILE A 262 10.13 -17.20 64.78
C ILE A 262 9.14 -16.87 65.90
N ASN A 263 7.95 -16.42 65.51
CA ASN A 263 6.88 -15.97 66.41
C ASN A 263 7.35 -14.90 67.42
N CYS A 264 8.25 -14.00 66.99
CA CYS A 264 8.79 -12.93 67.83
C CYS A 264 7.62 -12.09 68.42
N CYS A 265 7.68 -11.61 69.67
CA CYS A 265 8.92 -11.39 70.42
C CYS A 265 8.94 -11.79 71.91
N CYS A 266 10.14 -12.17 72.38
CA CYS A 266 10.38 -12.66 73.74
C CYS A 266 11.70 -12.12 74.33
N ASP A 267 11.81 -12.09 75.66
CA ASP A 267 12.99 -11.58 76.39
C ASP A 267 14.32 -12.18 75.90
N GLU A 268 14.31 -13.46 75.53
CA GLU A 268 15.47 -14.17 75.02
C GLU A 268 15.95 -13.66 73.65
N PHE A 269 15.05 -13.12 72.82
CA PHE A 269 15.40 -12.47 71.55
C PHE A 269 16.11 -11.14 71.79
N TYR A 270 15.57 -10.30 72.69
CA TYR A 270 16.15 -8.98 73.00
C TYR A 270 17.55 -9.05 73.64
N ALA A 271 17.92 -10.22 74.19
CA ALA A 271 19.22 -10.50 74.78
C ALA A 271 20.25 -11.08 73.79
N LEU A 272 19.86 -11.41 72.55
CA LEU A 272 20.80 -11.83 71.51
C LEU A 272 21.64 -10.64 71.02
N GLU A 273 22.86 -10.91 70.58
CA GLU A 273 23.70 -9.97 69.83
C GLU A 273 23.57 -10.20 68.31
N ARG A 274 23.28 -11.43 67.88
CA ARG A 274 23.26 -11.82 66.45
C ARG A 274 22.23 -12.88 66.10
N VAL A 275 21.52 -12.71 64.99
CA VAL A 275 20.73 -13.76 64.32
C VAL A 275 21.37 -14.04 62.95
N THR A 276 21.69 -15.29 62.62
CA THR A 276 22.35 -15.59 61.33
C THR A 276 21.41 -15.77 60.15
N GLY A 277 20.14 -16.08 60.40
CA GLY A 277 19.05 -16.19 59.43
C GLY A 277 17.95 -15.18 59.71
N SER A 278 16.72 -15.52 59.34
CA SER A 278 15.58 -14.58 59.38
C SER A 278 14.94 -14.44 60.78
N VAL A 279 14.24 -13.32 60.99
CA VAL A 279 13.39 -13.01 62.14
C VAL A 279 11.94 -12.83 61.65
N THR A 280 11.03 -13.70 62.09
CA THR A 280 9.59 -13.62 61.78
C THR A 280 8.82 -13.15 63.01
N VAL A 281 8.02 -12.09 62.83
CA VAL A 281 7.21 -11.46 63.89
C VAL A 281 5.84 -12.11 63.98
N ASP A 282 5.30 -12.32 65.19
CA ASP A 282 3.92 -12.79 65.35
C ASP A 282 2.90 -11.74 64.88
N ARG A 283 1.74 -12.20 64.40
CA ARG A 283 0.68 -11.35 63.84
C ARG A 283 0.00 -10.45 64.87
N ALA A 284 -0.01 -10.84 66.15
CA ALA A 284 -0.61 -10.06 67.22
C ALA A 284 0.32 -8.97 67.76
N GLU A 285 1.60 -8.98 67.41
CA GLU A 285 2.55 -7.98 67.90
C GLU A 285 2.17 -6.56 67.46
N THR A 286 2.38 -5.62 68.40
CA THR A 286 2.06 -4.20 68.21
C THR A 286 3.29 -3.30 68.23
N SER A 287 4.43 -3.81 68.71
CA SER A 287 5.72 -3.13 68.71
C SER A 287 6.86 -4.13 68.48
N LEU A 288 7.75 -3.86 67.53
CA LEU A 288 8.97 -4.64 67.30
C LEU A 288 10.17 -3.86 67.85
N GLN A 289 11.00 -4.49 68.68
CA GLN A 289 12.28 -3.93 69.12
C GLN A 289 13.38 -4.99 68.98
N PHE A 290 14.62 -4.56 68.71
CA PHE A 290 15.75 -5.49 68.54
C PHE A 290 16.65 -5.64 69.78
N GLY A 291 16.51 -4.78 70.79
CA GLY A 291 17.29 -4.87 72.03
C GLY A 291 18.80 -4.79 71.77
N SER A 292 19.54 -5.82 72.16
CA SER A 292 20.99 -5.94 71.94
C SER A 292 21.36 -6.48 70.55
N VAL A 293 20.41 -6.86 69.70
CA VAL A 293 20.70 -7.49 68.40
C VAL A 293 21.33 -6.46 67.46
N ALA A 294 22.60 -6.68 67.11
CA ALA A 294 23.36 -5.82 66.21
C ALA A 294 23.36 -6.30 64.76
N TYR A 295 23.08 -7.59 64.51
CA TYR A 295 23.16 -8.21 63.18
C TYR A 295 22.04 -9.24 62.95
N VAL A 296 21.34 -9.13 61.83
CA VAL A 296 20.44 -10.16 61.29
C VAL A 296 20.94 -10.58 59.90
N GLY A 297 21.23 -11.86 59.70
CA GLY A 297 21.79 -12.37 58.45
C GLY A 297 20.78 -12.73 57.35
N GLY A 298 19.52 -12.92 57.72
CA GLY A 298 18.41 -13.15 56.78
C GLY A 298 17.40 -12.02 56.76
N ASP A 299 16.14 -12.35 56.48
CA ASP A 299 15.04 -11.38 56.39
C ASP A 299 14.49 -10.97 57.76
N ILE A 300 13.89 -9.79 57.85
CA ILE A 300 13.00 -9.39 58.93
C ILE A 300 11.58 -9.34 58.36
N VAL A 301 10.69 -10.22 58.82
CA VAL A 301 9.34 -10.39 58.26
C VAL A 301 8.27 -10.12 59.31
N GLY A 302 7.70 -8.91 59.26
CA GLY A 302 6.53 -8.45 60.01
C GLY A 302 5.31 -8.19 59.11
N ARG A 303 5.20 -8.92 58.00
CA ARG A 303 4.18 -8.73 56.96
C ARG A 303 2.75 -8.97 57.47
N GLY A 304 1.88 -7.97 57.36
CA GLY A 304 0.46 -8.07 57.70
C GLY A 304 0.19 -8.20 59.20
N THR A 305 1.08 -7.65 60.04
CA THR A 305 1.00 -7.69 61.51
C THR A 305 0.19 -6.52 62.07
N SER A 306 0.06 -6.46 63.40
CA SER A 306 -0.59 -5.33 64.10
C SER A 306 0.39 -4.22 64.50
N LEU A 307 1.64 -4.24 64.01
CA LEU A 307 2.72 -3.32 64.39
C LEU A 307 2.34 -1.85 64.18
N VAL A 308 2.52 -1.03 65.22
CA VAL A 308 2.33 0.43 65.23
C VAL A 308 3.67 1.17 65.31
N SER A 309 4.69 0.53 65.91
CA SER A 309 6.05 1.07 66.03
C SER A 309 7.11 -0.02 65.83
N VAL A 310 8.26 0.39 65.31
CA VAL A 310 9.47 -0.44 65.20
C VAL A 310 10.66 0.36 65.73
N ASP A 311 11.46 -0.25 66.60
CA ASP A 311 12.70 0.30 67.16
C ASP A 311 13.88 -0.63 66.79
N PHE A 312 14.73 -0.17 65.88
CA PHE A 312 15.89 -0.94 65.43
C PHE A 312 17.03 -0.99 66.47
N GLY A 313 17.01 -0.15 67.51
CA GLY A 313 17.94 -0.24 68.64
C GLY A 313 19.43 -0.25 68.25
N GLN A 314 20.12 -1.37 68.51
CA GLN A 314 21.53 -1.57 68.18
C GLN A 314 21.75 -2.22 66.80
N LEU A 315 20.70 -2.51 66.03
CA LEU A 315 20.81 -3.21 64.75
C LEU A 315 21.57 -2.35 63.73
N THR A 316 22.67 -2.90 63.20
CA THR A 316 23.51 -2.24 62.18
C THR A 316 23.42 -2.92 60.81
N TYR A 317 23.03 -4.20 60.73
CA TYR A 317 23.05 -4.97 59.49
C TYR A 317 21.83 -5.91 59.35
N VAL A 318 21.20 -5.91 58.18
CA VAL A 318 20.20 -6.88 57.73
C VAL A 318 20.64 -7.50 56.40
N GLY A 319 20.87 -8.80 56.36
CA GLY A 319 21.36 -9.49 55.17
C GLY A 319 20.29 -9.80 54.11
N GLY A 320 19.01 -9.82 54.48
CA GLY A 320 17.88 -10.11 53.59
C GLY A 320 16.92 -8.93 53.38
N LYS A 321 15.64 -9.24 53.14
CA LYS A 321 14.54 -8.28 53.01
C LYS A 321 14.14 -7.72 54.38
N LEU A 322 13.76 -6.44 54.44
CA LEU A 322 12.95 -5.88 55.53
C LEU A 322 11.49 -5.78 55.06
N ASP A 323 10.64 -6.71 55.47
CA ASP A 323 9.22 -6.79 55.09
C ASP A 323 8.30 -6.39 56.25
N LEU A 324 7.82 -5.15 56.24
CA LEU A 324 6.84 -4.62 57.20
C LEU A 324 5.52 -4.22 56.51
N TYR A 325 5.27 -4.77 55.33
CA TYR A 325 4.10 -4.48 54.48
C TYR A 325 2.77 -4.66 55.22
N ALA A 326 1.81 -3.78 54.93
CA ALA A 326 0.42 -3.83 55.39
C ALA A 326 0.23 -3.98 56.92
N SER A 327 1.05 -3.26 57.69
CA SER A 327 0.89 -3.15 59.15
C SER A 327 0.17 -1.84 59.52
N ARG A 328 0.47 -1.23 60.67
CA ARG A 328 -0.15 0.04 61.14
C ARG A 328 0.89 1.07 61.57
N ILE A 329 2.12 0.93 61.06
CA ILE A 329 3.27 1.73 61.49
C ILE A 329 3.04 3.20 61.11
N THR A 330 3.29 4.12 62.05
CA THR A 330 3.05 5.56 61.85
C THR A 330 4.31 6.39 61.60
N ALA A 331 5.47 5.89 62.04
CA ALA A 331 6.79 6.46 61.75
C ALA A 331 7.83 5.33 61.79
N VAL A 332 8.92 5.49 61.04
CA VAL A 332 10.06 4.56 61.05
C VAL A 332 11.33 5.37 61.27
N ASP A 333 12.16 4.97 62.23
CA ASP A 333 13.51 5.50 62.42
C ASP A 333 14.50 4.34 62.39
N PHE A 334 15.32 4.28 61.34
CA PHE A 334 16.30 3.23 61.11
C PHE A 334 17.51 3.29 62.05
N GLY A 335 17.71 4.39 62.76
CA GLY A 335 18.73 4.52 63.81
C GLY A 335 20.15 4.21 63.34
N ASN A 336 20.73 3.15 63.88
CA ASN A 336 22.11 2.70 63.59
C ASN A 336 22.20 1.71 62.41
N LEU A 337 21.08 1.36 61.76
CA LEU A 337 21.11 0.43 60.63
C LEU A 337 21.89 1.06 59.49
N THR A 338 22.90 0.38 58.96
CA THR A 338 23.75 0.87 57.86
C THR A 338 23.50 0.15 56.54
N TYR A 339 22.99 -1.08 56.59
CA TYR A 339 22.83 -1.95 55.41
C TYR A 339 21.58 -2.82 55.47
N VAL A 340 20.82 -2.86 54.36
CA VAL A 340 19.80 -3.90 54.08
C VAL A 340 20.13 -4.57 52.75
N GLY A 341 20.23 -5.91 52.75
CA GLY A 341 20.70 -6.66 51.59
C GLY A 341 19.75 -6.72 50.40
N ASN A 342 18.44 -6.68 50.64
CA ASN A 342 17.40 -6.72 49.61
C ASN A 342 16.34 -5.61 49.87
N LEU A 343 15.16 -5.76 49.27
CA LEU A 343 14.00 -4.87 49.40
C LEU A 343 13.70 -4.39 50.83
N VAL A 344 13.41 -3.09 50.97
CA VAL A 344 12.76 -2.48 52.14
C VAL A 344 11.31 -2.20 51.78
N ASP A 345 10.38 -3.02 52.31
CA ASP A 345 8.95 -2.95 52.02
C ASP A 345 8.19 -2.43 53.24
N LEU A 346 7.88 -1.13 53.21
CA LEU A 346 7.09 -0.41 54.21
C LEU A 346 5.69 -0.08 53.68
N SER A 347 5.31 -0.61 52.52
CA SER A 347 4.10 -0.20 51.80
C SER A 347 2.80 -0.61 52.52
N ARG A 348 1.72 0.13 52.28
CA ARG A 348 0.39 -0.02 52.91
C ARG A 348 0.37 0.13 54.44
N ASN A 349 1.16 1.04 54.98
CA ASN A 349 1.16 1.37 56.41
C ASN A 349 0.41 2.71 56.66
N ARG A 350 0.77 3.45 57.71
CA ARG A 350 0.26 4.80 58.03
C ARG A 350 1.42 5.77 58.28
N ILE A 351 2.55 5.52 57.63
CA ILE A 351 3.82 6.21 57.90
C ILE A 351 3.71 7.65 57.41
N THR A 352 3.90 8.60 58.32
CA THR A 352 3.95 10.03 57.98
C THR A 352 5.38 10.55 57.81
N SER A 353 6.36 9.89 58.42
CA SER A 353 7.77 10.26 58.37
C SER A 353 8.67 9.03 58.45
N ILE A 354 9.74 9.02 57.66
CA ILE A 354 10.82 8.04 57.70
C ILE A 354 12.11 8.81 58.01
N ASN A 355 12.89 8.32 58.98
CA ASN A 355 14.25 8.74 59.24
C ASN A 355 15.19 7.59 58.88
N PHE A 356 16.00 7.73 57.83
CA PHE A 356 16.96 6.69 57.44
C PHE A 356 18.19 6.58 58.35
N GLY A 357 18.42 7.53 59.27
CA GLY A 357 19.49 7.43 60.26
C GLY A 357 20.87 7.27 59.60
N GLN A 358 21.53 6.14 59.84
CA GLN A 358 22.81 5.78 59.22
C GLN A 358 22.69 4.84 58.01
N LEU A 359 21.49 4.57 57.50
CA LEU A 359 21.27 3.61 56.41
C LEU A 359 21.93 4.14 55.13
N ALA A 360 23.01 3.47 54.73
CA ALA A 360 23.85 3.82 53.60
C ALA A 360 23.40 3.11 52.32
N THR A 361 23.10 1.81 52.44
CA THR A 361 22.88 0.91 51.31
C THR A 361 21.62 0.07 51.48
N VAL A 362 20.80 0.02 50.43
CA VAL A 362 19.74 -0.97 50.22
C VAL A 362 20.03 -1.68 48.90
N GLY A 363 20.21 -3.00 48.92
CA GLY A 363 20.64 -3.78 47.75
C GLY A 363 19.57 -4.03 46.67
N ASP A 364 18.36 -3.51 46.86
CA ASP A 364 17.22 -3.54 45.93
C ASP A 364 16.36 -2.29 46.24
N SER A 365 15.05 -2.37 46.04
CA SER A 365 14.09 -1.29 46.07
C SER A 365 13.71 -0.86 47.50
N ILE A 366 13.23 0.38 47.63
CA ILE A 366 12.54 0.88 48.83
C ILE A 366 11.10 1.17 48.41
N ASP A 367 10.13 0.36 48.88
CA ASP A 367 8.71 0.54 48.58
C ASP A 367 7.97 1.10 49.80
N VAL A 368 7.55 2.36 49.68
CA VAL A 368 6.79 3.09 50.71
C VAL A 368 5.38 3.46 50.22
N ARG A 369 4.90 2.89 49.11
CA ARG A 369 3.58 3.21 48.53
C ARG A 369 2.42 2.98 49.49
N THR A 370 1.35 3.74 49.32
CA THR A 370 0.19 3.73 50.22
C THR A 370 0.59 4.05 51.66
N ASN A 371 1.27 5.19 51.83
CA ASN A 371 1.59 5.79 53.11
C ASN A 371 1.40 7.32 53.05
N PRO A 372 0.80 7.94 54.08
CA PRO A 372 0.54 9.37 54.14
C PRO A 372 1.82 10.19 54.45
N LEU A 373 2.84 10.08 53.59
CA LEU A 373 4.11 10.80 53.72
C LEU A 373 3.93 12.29 53.40
N VAL A 374 4.71 13.13 54.08
CA VAL A 374 4.72 14.59 53.88
C VAL A 374 5.93 15.09 53.06
N ALA A 375 7.04 14.37 53.14
CA ALA A 375 8.30 14.62 52.41
C ALA A 375 9.15 13.34 52.43
N PHE A 376 10.27 13.34 51.71
CA PHE A 376 11.24 12.24 51.71
C PHE A 376 12.66 12.75 52.00
N ASP A 377 13.15 12.55 53.22
CA ASP A 377 14.54 12.84 53.59
C ASP A 377 15.35 11.54 53.52
N LEU A 378 16.26 11.46 52.54
CA LEU A 378 17.16 10.34 52.26
C LEU A 378 18.31 10.25 53.30
N GLY A 379 18.62 11.33 54.01
CA GLY A 379 19.66 11.34 55.05
C GLY A 379 21.04 10.90 54.55
N ALA A 380 21.54 9.78 55.09
CA ALA A 380 22.86 9.19 54.76
C ALA A 380 22.82 8.13 53.64
N LEU A 381 21.63 7.83 53.11
CA LEU A 381 21.42 6.87 52.04
C LEU A 381 22.17 7.33 50.79
N HIS A 382 22.93 6.44 50.17
CA HIS A 382 23.67 6.76 48.94
C HIS A 382 23.62 5.67 47.88
N ASP A 383 23.39 4.41 48.25
CA ASP A 383 23.23 3.31 47.30
C ASP A 383 21.85 2.66 47.48
N VAL A 384 20.97 2.79 46.47
CA VAL A 384 19.72 2.02 46.37
C VAL A 384 19.75 1.26 45.05
N GLY A 385 20.06 -0.03 45.08
CA GLY A 385 20.22 -0.90 43.90
C GLY A 385 18.90 -1.35 43.26
N GLY A 386 17.93 -0.45 43.20
CA GLY A 386 16.58 -0.71 42.74
C GLY A 386 15.73 0.55 42.73
N SER A 387 14.40 0.42 42.81
CA SER A 387 13.53 1.60 42.78
C SER A 387 13.18 2.13 44.17
N LEU A 388 13.29 3.44 44.36
CA LEU A 388 12.52 4.15 45.38
C LEU A 388 11.10 4.40 44.84
N ARG A 389 10.09 3.79 45.47
CA ARG A 389 8.68 3.84 45.05
C ARG A 389 7.80 4.47 46.13
N TRP A 390 7.09 5.55 45.81
CA TRP A 390 6.08 6.14 46.70
C TRP A 390 4.77 6.46 45.95
N GLN A 391 3.68 6.54 46.71
CA GLN A 391 2.31 6.76 46.24
C GLN A 391 1.41 7.06 47.46
N ASP A 392 0.36 7.86 47.27
CA ASP A 392 -0.62 8.27 48.28
C ASP A 392 -0.04 9.22 49.35
N ALA A 393 0.82 10.15 48.94
CA ALA A 393 1.30 11.21 49.83
C ALA A 393 0.16 12.11 50.35
N VAL A 394 0.42 12.89 51.40
CA VAL A 394 -0.55 13.87 51.95
C VAL A 394 -0.09 15.33 51.85
N SER A 395 1.13 15.57 51.38
CA SER A 395 1.59 16.91 51.04
C SER A 395 1.30 17.24 49.57
N THR A 396 0.84 18.47 49.33
CA THR A 396 0.80 19.04 47.97
C THR A 396 2.17 19.53 47.52
N ASP A 397 3.09 19.78 48.44
CA ASP A 397 4.45 20.25 48.19
C ASP A 397 5.42 19.20 48.78
N PHE A 398 6.00 18.37 47.91
CA PHE A 398 6.73 17.16 48.31
C PHE A 398 8.21 17.30 47.93
N GLY A 399 9.06 17.51 48.92
CA GLY A 399 10.51 17.61 48.74
C GLY A 399 11.22 16.27 48.95
N VAL A 400 12.20 15.99 48.10
CA VAL A 400 13.23 14.97 48.28
C VAL A 400 14.52 15.67 48.74
N GLN A 401 15.04 15.30 49.90
CA GLN A 401 16.23 15.90 50.51
C GLN A 401 17.28 14.82 50.80
N GLY A 402 18.57 15.21 50.84
CA GLY A 402 19.68 14.27 51.01
C GLY A 402 20.30 13.82 49.68
N GLY A 403 21.63 13.66 49.66
CA GLY A 403 22.42 13.51 48.43
C GLY A 403 22.62 12.06 47.97
N ALA A 404 21.54 11.26 47.89
CA ALA A 404 21.64 9.86 47.50
C ALA A 404 21.83 9.66 45.99
N VAL A 405 22.55 8.61 45.60
CA VAL A 405 22.48 8.05 44.24
C VAL A 405 21.47 6.91 44.26
N VAL A 406 20.22 7.24 43.96
CA VAL A 406 19.17 6.23 43.76
C VAL A 406 19.26 5.73 42.32
N GLU A 407 19.10 4.43 42.12
CA GLU A 407 19.00 3.88 40.77
C GLU A 407 17.72 4.37 40.09
N ASN A 408 16.53 4.05 40.60
CA ASN A 408 15.28 4.48 39.95
C ASN A 408 14.37 5.26 40.93
N PHE A 409 13.89 6.44 40.55
CA PHE A 409 12.77 7.10 41.24
C PHE A 409 11.47 6.82 40.47
N VAL A 410 10.46 6.27 41.15
CA VAL A 410 9.20 5.90 40.53
C VAL A 410 8.02 6.43 41.35
N LEU A 411 7.28 7.36 40.77
CA LEU A 411 6.08 7.97 41.34
C LEU A 411 4.88 7.70 40.41
N PRO A 412 4.18 6.56 40.58
CA PRO A 412 3.05 6.19 39.75
C PRO A 412 1.72 6.46 40.49
N GLN A 413 0.77 7.09 39.80
CA GLN A 413 -0.62 7.26 40.24
C GLN A 413 -0.76 7.94 41.61
N ASP A 414 0.00 9.01 41.86
CA ASP A 414 -0.24 9.90 43.00
C ASP A 414 -1.31 10.96 42.68
N HIS A 415 -2.15 11.25 43.67
CA HIS A 415 -3.32 12.13 43.52
C HIS A 415 -3.29 13.34 44.47
N ALA A 416 -2.17 13.57 45.17
CA ALA A 416 -2.01 14.61 46.17
C ALA A 416 -0.84 15.57 45.89
N ILE A 417 0.27 15.08 45.36
CA ILE A 417 1.45 15.91 45.07
C ILE A 417 1.14 16.88 43.94
N GLU A 418 1.14 18.18 44.23
CA GLU A 418 1.00 19.27 43.26
C GLU A 418 2.37 19.80 42.79
N ARG A 419 3.39 19.74 43.64
CA ARG A 419 4.77 20.15 43.37
C ARG A 419 5.74 19.10 43.91
N LEU A 420 6.70 18.69 43.07
CA LEU A 420 7.78 17.78 43.43
C LEU A 420 9.12 18.51 43.27
N ASP A 421 9.95 18.50 44.32
CA ASP A 421 11.26 19.16 44.36
C ASP A 421 12.35 18.13 44.72
N PHE A 422 13.35 17.96 43.85
CA PHE A 422 14.50 17.06 44.06
C PHE A 422 15.67 17.69 44.84
N GLY A 423 15.61 19.00 45.12
CA GLY A 423 16.52 19.71 46.02
C GLY A 423 18.01 19.50 45.71
N SER A 424 18.68 18.73 46.57
CA SER A 424 20.13 18.49 46.55
C SER A 424 20.55 17.16 45.89
N VAL A 425 19.64 16.41 45.26
CA VAL A 425 20.02 15.22 44.48
C VAL A 425 20.83 15.67 43.27
N VAL A 426 21.99 15.05 43.03
CA VAL A 426 22.96 15.48 41.99
C VAL A 426 22.93 14.60 40.74
N SER A 427 22.56 13.32 40.89
CA SER A 427 22.54 12.34 39.81
C SER A 427 21.63 11.17 40.14
N VAL A 428 21.00 10.61 39.12
CA VAL A 428 20.20 9.37 39.19
C VAL A 428 20.84 8.35 38.26
N SER A 429 21.11 7.12 38.72
CA SER A 429 21.84 6.13 37.91
C SER A 429 20.95 5.29 36.98
N GLY A 430 19.64 5.39 37.12
CA GLY A 430 18.61 4.75 36.29
C GLY A 430 17.44 5.72 36.04
N ASP A 431 16.20 5.23 36.11
CA ASP A 431 15.01 5.92 35.60
C ASP A 431 14.41 6.99 36.54
N LEU A 432 13.79 8.01 35.93
CA LEU A 432 12.92 9.01 36.56
C LEU A 432 11.51 8.89 35.98
N ASN A 433 10.62 8.15 36.64
CA ASN A 433 9.26 7.86 36.17
C ASN A 433 8.18 8.61 36.97
N PHE A 434 7.37 9.41 36.26
CA PHE A 434 6.26 10.19 36.79
C PHE A 434 4.98 9.89 35.98
N ASP A 435 4.34 8.76 36.25
CA ASP A 435 3.20 8.30 35.47
C ASP A 435 1.86 8.53 36.18
N GLN A 436 0.88 9.09 35.47
CA GLN A 436 -0.52 9.23 35.89
C GLN A 436 -0.75 10.06 37.17
N ASN A 437 0.13 11.03 37.46
CA ASN A 437 0.00 11.88 38.65
C ASN A 437 -0.97 13.03 38.39
N THR A 438 -2.24 12.83 38.74
CA THR A 438 -3.34 13.72 38.32
C THR A 438 -3.36 15.08 39.00
N ALA A 439 -2.60 15.26 40.09
CA ALA A 439 -2.49 16.52 40.82
C ALA A 439 -1.21 17.31 40.45
N LEU A 440 -0.21 16.66 39.86
CA LEU A 440 1.13 17.20 39.68
C LEU A 440 1.14 18.38 38.69
N THR A 441 1.47 19.59 39.18
CA THR A 441 1.47 20.84 38.41
C THR A 441 2.85 21.25 37.91
N SER A 442 3.91 20.86 38.64
CA SER A 442 5.31 21.14 38.31
C SER A 442 6.28 20.16 38.98
N ILE A 443 7.38 19.87 38.30
CA ILE A 443 8.55 19.15 38.83
C ILE A 443 9.75 20.10 38.77
N ASP A 444 10.52 20.16 39.86
CA ASP A 444 11.82 20.82 39.94
C ASP A 444 12.90 19.74 40.16
N PHE A 445 13.79 19.56 39.17
CA PHE A 445 14.87 18.58 39.23
C PHE A 445 16.09 19.08 40.03
N GLY A 446 16.05 20.32 40.54
CA GLY A 446 17.02 20.87 41.49
C GLY A 446 18.46 20.80 40.96
N SER A 447 19.29 20.00 41.63
CA SER A 447 20.72 19.86 41.33
C SER A 447 21.06 18.68 40.40
N ILE A 448 20.08 17.96 39.84
CA ILE A 448 20.32 16.78 39.01
C ILE A 448 21.01 17.18 37.70
N THR A 449 22.23 16.69 37.48
CA THR A 449 23.01 16.97 36.27
C THR A 449 23.03 15.81 35.26
N SER A 450 22.70 14.59 35.69
CA SER A 450 22.74 13.40 34.84
C SER A 450 21.73 12.33 35.28
N VAL A 451 21.13 11.66 34.30
CA VAL A 451 20.20 10.53 34.50
C VAL A 451 20.70 9.33 33.69
N GLY A 452 21.01 8.21 34.35
CA GLY A 452 21.54 7.00 33.71
C GLY A 452 20.47 6.13 33.03
N GLY A 453 19.19 6.39 33.29
CA GLY A 453 18.06 5.76 32.63
C GLY A 453 17.20 6.77 31.86
N THR A 454 15.90 6.49 31.81
CA THR A 454 14.89 7.24 31.06
C THR A 454 14.16 8.24 31.95
N ILE A 455 13.84 9.42 31.42
CA ILE A 455 12.92 10.38 32.04
C ILE A 455 11.55 10.21 31.40
N THR A 456 10.56 9.75 32.18
CA THR A 456 9.17 9.56 31.72
C THR A 456 8.21 10.48 32.48
N MET A 457 7.44 11.27 31.73
CA MET A 457 6.33 12.08 32.24
C MET A 457 5.06 11.74 31.45
N TYR A 458 4.33 10.71 31.88
CA TYR A 458 3.20 10.18 31.14
C TYR A 458 1.85 10.46 31.83
N GLU A 459 0.84 10.97 31.10
CA GLU A 459 -0.54 11.18 31.59
C GLU A 459 -0.69 12.10 32.83
N ASN A 460 0.23 13.05 33.07
CA ASN A 460 0.12 14.02 34.18
C ASN A 460 -0.80 15.19 33.80
N GLY A 461 -2.11 14.96 33.81
CA GLY A 461 -3.12 15.89 33.30
C GLY A 461 -3.19 17.28 33.98
N ALA A 462 -2.50 17.50 35.10
CA ALA A 462 -2.39 18.79 35.78
C ALA A 462 -1.07 19.53 35.50
N LEU A 463 -0.08 18.89 34.87
CA LEU A 463 1.27 19.42 34.70
C LEU A 463 1.25 20.63 33.77
N THR A 464 1.73 21.79 34.22
CA THR A 464 1.72 23.03 33.42
C THR A 464 3.09 23.45 32.92
N SER A 465 4.15 23.08 33.65
CA SER A 465 5.54 23.42 33.34
C SER A 465 6.50 22.45 34.03
N THR A 466 7.64 22.16 33.40
CA THR A 466 8.74 21.37 33.99
C THR A 466 10.07 21.85 33.42
N ASP A 467 11.16 21.74 34.20
CA ASP A 467 12.46 22.35 33.91
C ASP A 467 13.58 21.30 34.04
N LEU A 468 14.09 20.82 32.90
CA LEU A 468 15.22 19.90 32.81
C LEU A 468 16.54 20.65 32.48
N GLY A 469 16.56 21.99 32.60
CA GLY A 469 17.72 22.82 32.24
C GLY A 469 18.98 22.56 33.07
N SER A 470 18.86 21.92 34.23
CA SER A 470 19.99 21.43 35.05
C SER A 470 20.63 20.15 34.50
N ILE A 471 19.88 19.34 33.73
CA ILE A 471 20.30 18.01 33.27
C ILE A 471 21.13 18.16 32.00
N ALA A 472 22.38 17.69 32.04
CA ALA A 472 23.32 17.74 30.93
C ALA A 472 23.31 16.45 30.07
N SER A 473 23.03 15.29 30.66
CA SER A 473 23.00 14.00 29.96
C SER A 473 21.90 13.06 30.46
N VAL A 474 21.29 12.34 29.52
CA VAL A 474 20.33 11.26 29.77
C VAL A 474 20.82 10.04 28.99
N ASP A 475 21.22 8.96 29.66
CA ASP A 475 21.75 7.77 28.96
C ASP A 475 20.62 6.89 28.39
N GLY A 476 19.40 7.02 28.92
CA GLY A 476 18.17 6.47 28.36
C GLY A 476 17.46 7.42 27.39
N ALA A 477 16.13 7.48 27.48
CA ALA A 477 15.28 8.33 26.66
C ALA A 477 14.67 9.52 27.45
N ILE A 478 14.07 10.46 26.73
CA ILE A 478 13.20 11.51 27.29
C ILE A 478 11.81 11.33 26.67
N ASP A 479 10.84 10.88 27.46
CA ASP A 479 9.43 10.70 27.05
C ASP A 479 8.55 11.64 27.87
N VAL A 480 7.96 12.65 27.21
CA VAL A 480 7.02 13.58 27.81
C VAL A 480 5.74 13.51 27.00
N SER A 481 4.77 12.71 27.47
CA SER A 481 3.60 12.36 26.66
C SER A 481 2.27 12.44 27.42
N TYR A 482 1.20 12.80 26.71
CA TYR A 482 -0.18 12.93 27.23
C TYR A 482 -0.37 13.98 28.35
N ASN A 483 0.50 14.98 28.47
CA ASN A 483 0.37 16.04 29.47
C ASN A 483 -0.45 17.22 28.89
N ASP A 484 -1.77 17.05 28.85
CA ASP A 484 -2.72 17.96 28.18
C ASP A 484 -2.65 19.44 28.62
N LEU A 485 -2.19 19.72 29.84
CA LEU A 485 -2.05 21.07 30.37
C LEU A 485 -0.63 21.66 30.28
N LEU A 486 0.37 20.89 29.83
CA LEU A 486 1.75 21.33 29.74
C LEU A 486 1.86 22.47 28.74
N THR A 487 2.39 23.62 29.16
CA THR A 487 2.52 24.82 28.30
C THR A 487 3.95 25.11 27.88
N SER A 488 4.92 24.76 28.72
CA SER A 488 6.34 24.99 28.51
C SER A 488 7.17 23.88 29.13
N ILE A 489 8.26 23.52 28.46
CA ILE A 489 9.31 22.67 29.02
C ILE A 489 10.67 23.30 28.71
N ASP A 490 11.58 23.33 29.68
CA ASP A 490 12.99 23.60 29.42
C ASP A 490 13.73 22.27 29.27
N VAL A 491 14.38 22.07 28.12
CA VAL A 491 15.29 20.95 27.84
C VAL A 491 16.65 21.47 27.32
N SER A 492 16.92 22.76 27.53
CA SER A 492 17.97 23.49 26.82
C SER A 492 19.38 23.20 27.34
N GLY A 493 19.49 22.56 28.50
CA GLY A 493 20.74 22.03 29.07
C GLY A 493 21.19 20.68 28.49
N ILE A 494 20.32 19.95 27.79
CA ILE A 494 20.58 18.57 27.34
C ILE A 494 21.64 18.53 26.22
N THR A 495 22.77 17.89 26.51
CA THR A 495 23.92 17.71 25.60
C THR A 495 24.05 16.29 25.04
N SER A 496 23.40 15.30 25.65
CA SER A 496 23.37 13.92 25.13
C SER A 496 22.10 13.19 25.57
N VAL A 497 21.48 12.47 24.64
CA VAL A 497 20.41 11.48 24.88
C VAL A 497 20.83 10.16 24.27
N GLY A 498 21.03 9.12 25.09
CA GLY A 498 21.55 7.82 24.64
C GLY A 498 20.56 7.00 23.81
N GLN A 499 19.25 7.23 24.00
CA GLN A 499 18.17 6.65 23.20
C GLN A 499 17.43 7.75 22.41
N HIS A 500 16.13 7.95 22.66
CA HIS A 500 15.26 8.81 21.86
C HIS A 500 14.67 9.99 22.66
N ILE A 501 14.13 10.97 21.94
CA ILE A 501 13.34 12.07 22.48
C ILE A 501 11.93 11.97 21.93
N LEU A 502 10.93 11.82 22.79
CA LEU A 502 9.51 11.71 22.45
C LEU A 502 8.69 12.81 23.14
N PHE A 503 7.92 13.55 22.33
CA PHE A 503 6.91 14.50 22.79
C PHE A 503 5.57 14.22 22.09
N ASP A 504 4.73 13.35 22.66
CA ASP A 504 3.39 13.04 22.11
C ASP A 504 2.24 13.72 22.90
N GLN A 505 1.24 14.23 22.19
CA GLN A 505 -0.06 14.65 22.75
C GLN A 505 -0.01 15.68 23.90
N ASN A 506 1.03 16.52 24.00
CA ASN A 506 1.05 17.65 24.94
C ASN A 506 0.27 18.83 24.34
N ARG A 507 -1.07 18.74 24.35
CA ARG A 507 -1.97 19.58 23.53
C ARG A 507 -1.86 21.09 23.76
N ARG A 508 -1.23 21.55 24.85
CA ARG A 508 -1.03 22.97 25.18
C ARG A 508 0.43 23.45 25.10
N LEU A 509 1.38 22.57 24.78
CA LEU A 509 2.81 22.89 24.71
C LEU A 509 3.05 23.86 23.55
N THR A 510 3.73 24.98 23.78
CA THR A 510 3.87 26.07 22.78
C THR A 510 5.21 26.06 22.05
N SER A 511 6.28 25.57 22.67
CA SER A 511 7.62 25.50 22.11
C SER A 511 8.46 24.38 22.72
N ILE A 512 9.36 23.80 21.93
CA ILE A 512 10.45 22.91 22.39
C ILE A 512 11.77 23.55 21.95
N ASN A 513 12.77 23.62 22.84
CA ASN A 513 14.06 24.26 22.57
C ASN A 513 15.24 23.45 23.13
N LEU A 514 15.94 22.75 22.24
CA LEU A 514 17.22 22.06 22.47
C LEU A 514 18.42 22.88 21.96
N GLY A 515 18.20 24.15 21.58
CA GLY A 515 19.13 25.02 20.88
C GLY A 515 19.97 25.99 21.73
N ALA A 516 20.08 25.81 23.06
CA ALA A 516 20.86 26.72 23.92
C ALA A 516 22.31 26.26 24.23
N SER A 517 22.58 24.94 24.24
CA SER A 517 23.89 24.42 24.62
C SER A 517 25.01 24.81 23.63
N ALA A 518 26.12 25.36 24.14
CA ALA A 518 27.31 25.67 23.33
C ALA A 518 28.08 24.42 22.83
N THR A 519 27.78 23.24 23.40
CA THR A 519 28.27 21.94 22.95
C THR A 519 27.14 21.18 22.27
N GLY A 520 27.32 20.80 21.01
CA GLY A 520 26.27 20.18 20.21
C GLY A 520 25.72 18.89 20.81
N THR A 521 24.41 18.68 20.67
CA THR A 521 23.65 17.58 21.25
C THR A 521 23.65 16.37 20.32
N THR A 522 23.74 15.16 20.88
CA THR A 522 23.60 13.89 20.15
C THR A 522 22.41 13.09 20.66
N VAL A 523 21.62 12.52 19.75
CA VAL A 523 20.50 11.61 20.08
C VAL A 523 20.81 10.24 19.47
N GLY A 524 20.89 9.20 20.31
CA GLY A 524 21.36 7.87 19.91
C GLY A 524 20.40 7.06 19.05
N GLN A 525 19.09 7.33 19.15
CA GLN A 525 18.02 6.76 18.33
C GLN A 525 17.28 7.89 17.58
N TYR A 526 16.01 8.15 17.88
CA TYR A 526 15.13 9.03 17.11
C TYR A 526 14.66 10.28 17.88
N VAL A 527 14.10 11.24 17.14
CA VAL A 527 13.37 12.40 17.69
C VAL A 527 11.95 12.41 17.13
N GLU A 528 10.96 12.14 17.97
CA GLU A 528 9.54 12.14 17.60
C GLU A 528 8.79 13.26 18.34
N ILE A 529 8.16 14.17 17.59
CA ILE A 529 7.38 15.29 18.14
C ILE A 529 6.01 15.28 17.47
N THR A 530 5.01 14.75 18.15
CA THR A 530 3.74 14.36 17.53
C THR A 530 2.49 14.83 18.31
N PHE A 531 1.45 15.19 17.56
CA PHE A 531 0.13 15.59 18.09
C PHE A 531 0.10 16.77 19.10
N ASN A 532 1.14 17.60 19.17
CA ASN A 532 1.20 18.76 20.06
C ASN A 532 0.41 19.95 19.46
N GLY A 533 -0.91 19.94 19.62
CA GLY A 533 -1.83 20.85 18.91
C GLY A 533 -1.66 22.37 19.17
N ALA A 534 -0.90 22.78 20.19
CA ALA A 534 -0.57 24.19 20.45
C ALA A 534 0.86 24.60 20.05
N LEU A 535 1.69 23.65 19.62
CA LEU A 535 3.11 23.84 19.37
C LEU A 535 3.32 24.79 18.18
N THR A 536 4.07 25.87 18.39
CA THR A 536 4.34 26.89 17.36
C THR A 536 5.76 26.85 16.81
N SER A 537 6.72 26.35 17.58
CA SER A 537 8.13 26.26 17.18
C SER A 537 8.84 25.07 17.81
N VAL A 538 9.70 24.41 17.04
CA VAL A 538 10.73 23.50 17.56
C VAL A 538 12.10 24.04 17.17
N ASP A 539 13.00 24.12 18.14
CA ASP A 539 14.41 24.44 17.91
C ASP A 539 15.29 23.22 18.26
N LEU A 540 15.78 22.53 17.23
CA LEU A 540 16.80 21.48 17.32
C LEU A 540 18.17 22.02 16.89
N GLY A 541 18.39 23.34 16.91
CA GLY A 541 19.51 24.01 16.26
C GLY A 541 20.90 23.52 16.69
N ASN A 542 21.05 22.92 17.87
CA ASN A 542 22.32 22.34 18.34
C ASN A 542 22.38 20.81 18.27
N VAL A 543 21.32 20.12 17.86
CA VAL A 543 21.38 18.68 17.59
C VAL A 543 22.26 18.46 16.36
N THR A 544 23.30 17.66 16.52
CA THR A 544 24.33 17.43 15.48
C THR A 544 24.13 16.13 14.71
N SER A 545 23.59 15.11 15.37
CA SER A 545 23.27 13.81 14.78
C SER A 545 22.09 13.15 15.48
N VAL A 546 21.24 12.49 14.69
CA VAL A 546 20.18 11.60 15.18
C VAL A 546 20.46 10.20 14.63
N GLY A 547 20.59 9.22 15.53
CA GLY A 547 21.06 7.87 15.22
C GLY A 547 20.10 7.02 14.41
N GLU A 548 18.81 7.39 14.34
CA GLU A 548 17.77 6.77 13.52
C GLU A 548 17.00 7.83 12.70
N TYR A 549 15.79 8.22 13.10
CA TYR A 549 14.87 9.07 12.33
C TYR A 549 14.43 10.33 13.10
N ILE A 550 13.86 11.29 12.37
CA ILE A 550 13.18 12.47 12.94
C ILE A 550 11.76 12.52 12.38
N GLU A 551 10.72 12.60 13.23
CA GLU A 551 9.34 12.81 12.81
C GLU A 551 8.69 14.02 13.50
N PHE A 552 8.17 14.94 12.69
CA PHE A 552 7.23 15.99 13.11
C PHE A 552 5.86 15.67 12.54
N ARG A 553 4.90 15.25 13.38
CA ARG A 553 3.57 14.85 12.89
C ARG A 553 2.39 15.47 13.61
N SER A 554 1.40 15.96 12.85
CA SER A 554 0.14 16.48 13.38
C SER A 554 0.28 17.65 14.38
N ASN A 555 1.38 18.42 14.33
CA ASN A 555 1.55 19.61 15.15
C ASN A 555 0.80 20.79 14.50
N GLY A 556 -0.52 20.80 14.66
CA GLY A 556 -1.46 21.63 13.89
C GLY A 556 -1.37 23.16 14.06
N ARG A 557 -0.34 23.69 14.74
CA ARG A 557 -0.03 25.12 14.83
C ARG A 557 1.46 25.44 14.62
N LEU A 558 2.26 24.45 14.22
CA LEU A 558 3.71 24.56 14.06
C LEU A 558 4.03 25.49 12.89
N THR A 559 4.78 26.56 13.16
CA THR A 559 5.15 27.59 12.17
C THR A 559 6.64 27.64 11.85
N SER A 560 7.48 26.97 12.63
CA SER A 560 8.94 26.91 12.39
C SER A 560 9.56 25.67 13.01
N VAL A 561 10.46 25.03 12.28
CA VAL A 561 11.40 24.01 12.79
C VAL A 561 12.81 24.47 12.43
N ASN A 562 13.72 24.48 13.38
CA ASN A 562 15.14 24.74 13.16
C ASN A 562 15.94 23.44 13.29
N LEU A 563 16.59 23.01 12.22
CA LEU A 563 17.50 21.84 12.20
C LEU A 563 19.00 22.26 12.14
N GLY A 564 19.31 23.53 12.38
CA GLY A 564 20.55 24.23 12.00
C GLY A 564 21.85 23.42 11.92
N ASN A 565 22.28 22.76 13.01
CA ASN A 565 23.56 22.03 13.04
C ASN A 565 23.47 20.52 12.76
N LEU A 566 22.29 20.00 12.40
CA LEU A 566 22.07 18.58 12.13
C LEU A 566 22.82 18.17 10.86
N ALA A 567 23.83 17.30 11.00
CA ALA A 567 24.68 16.87 9.89
C ALA A 567 24.21 15.56 9.25
N THR A 568 23.74 14.60 10.05
CA THR A 568 23.37 13.26 9.59
C THR A 568 22.15 12.69 10.31
N VAL A 569 21.30 12.02 9.54
CA VAL A 569 20.18 11.17 10.01
C VAL A 569 20.30 9.83 9.29
N THR A 570 20.36 8.72 10.02
CA THR A 570 20.68 7.40 9.42
C THR A 570 19.46 6.72 8.78
N SER A 571 18.26 7.13 9.18
CA SER A 571 16.97 6.68 8.67
C SER A 571 16.20 7.90 8.13
N ASN A 572 14.92 8.06 8.47
CA ASN A 572 14.02 9.02 7.82
C ASN A 572 14.05 10.44 8.39
N ILE A 573 13.64 11.41 7.57
CA ILE A 573 13.22 12.76 8.02
C ILE A 573 11.78 13.00 7.54
N ASP A 574 10.84 13.00 8.47
CA ASP A 574 9.40 13.00 8.20
C ASP A 574 8.74 14.30 8.73
N PHE A 575 8.12 15.07 7.82
CA PHE A 575 7.28 16.23 8.12
C PHE A 575 5.85 15.94 7.66
N ARG A 576 5.01 15.43 8.55
CA ARG A 576 3.64 15.00 8.25
C ARG A 576 2.58 15.88 8.91
N THR A 577 1.53 16.25 8.16
CA THR A 577 0.31 16.89 8.68
C THR A 577 0.51 18.14 9.56
N ASN A 578 1.62 18.89 9.39
CA ASN A 578 1.90 20.13 10.12
C ASN A 578 1.27 21.32 9.38
N GLY A 579 -0.06 21.40 9.40
CA GLY A 579 -0.85 22.28 8.53
C GLY A 579 -0.62 23.80 8.64
N PHE A 580 0.29 24.28 9.51
CA PHE A 580 0.66 25.70 9.63
C PHE A 580 2.12 26.01 9.25
N LEU A 581 2.91 25.00 8.87
CA LEU A 581 4.33 25.16 8.57
C LEU A 581 4.50 25.80 7.17
N PRO A 582 5.09 27.01 7.03
CA PRO A 582 5.14 27.72 5.75
C PRO A 582 6.32 27.31 4.87
N SER A 583 7.38 26.77 5.47
CA SER A 583 8.64 26.36 4.83
C SER A 583 9.31 25.25 5.65
N ILE A 584 10.02 24.35 4.97
CA ILE A 584 10.95 23.39 5.56
C ILE A 584 12.36 23.75 5.08
N ASP A 585 13.34 23.67 5.99
CA ASP A 585 14.76 23.89 5.71
C ASP A 585 15.56 22.77 6.39
N LEU A 586 16.25 21.96 5.59
CA LEU A 586 17.12 20.87 6.08
C LEU A 586 18.55 21.33 6.41
N GLY A 587 18.91 22.59 6.10
CA GLY A 587 20.14 23.24 6.54
C GLY A 587 21.42 22.47 6.19
N ASN A 588 22.11 22.01 7.24
CA ASN A 588 23.42 21.35 7.14
C ASN A 588 23.34 19.82 6.99
N VAL A 589 22.15 19.23 6.86
CA VAL A 589 22.02 17.77 6.66
C VAL A 589 22.71 17.40 5.35
N ALA A 590 23.78 16.61 5.42
CA ALA A 590 24.56 16.20 4.25
C ALA A 590 23.97 14.95 3.56
N SER A 591 23.39 14.05 4.34
CA SER A 591 22.82 12.79 3.86
C SER A 591 21.71 12.29 4.76
N VAL A 592 20.67 11.70 4.15
CA VAL A 592 19.58 11.00 4.83
C VAL A 592 19.66 9.53 4.43
N GLY A 593 19.89 8.62 5.38
CA GLY A 593 20.06 7.20 5.06
C GLY A 593 18.76 6.47 4.70
N GLY A 594 17.62 6.99 5.17
CA GLY A 594 16.27 6.54 4.83
C GLY A 594 15.55 7.51 3.89
N THR A 595 14.24 7.67 4.10
CA THR A 595 13.32 8.48 3.29
C THR A 595 13.21 9.91 3.80
N ILE A 596 13.03 10.87 2.89
CA ILE A 596 12.50 12.21 3.22
C ILE A 596 11.02 12.24 2.85
N ASP A 597 10.12 12.35 3.82
CA ASP A 597 8.66 12.45 3.60
C ASP A 597 8.13 13.81 4.03
N VAL A 598 7.59 14.57 3.07
CA VAL A 598 6.92 15.85 3.29
C VAL A 598 5.47 15.72 2.83
N THR A 599 4.58 15.30 3.74
CA THR A 599 3.19 14.95 3.41
C THR A 599 2.14 15.73 4.20
N GLY A 600 1.19 16.36 3.52
CA GLY A 600 -0.01 16.93 4.15
C GLY A 600 0.19 18.27 4.85
N ASN A 601 1.23 19.04 4.49
CA ASN A 601 1.53 20.33 5.12
C ASN A 601 0.83 21.46 4.34
N GLY A 602 -0.48 21.63 4.54
CA GLY A 602 -1.34 22.49 3.70
C GLY A 602 -1.04 24.01 3.66
N LEU A 603 -0.11 24.53 4.47
CA LEU A 603 0.40 25.90 4.35
C LEU A 603 1.85 25.99 3.80
N LEU A 604 2.50 24.86 3.54
CA LEU A 604 3.87 24.78 3.05
C LEU A 604 3.98 25.40 1.65
N THR A 605 4.92 26.31 1.47
CA THR A 605 5.16 27.02 0.19
C THR A 605 6.49 26.67 -0.45
N SER A 606 7.46 26.20 0.35
CA SER A 606 8.83 25.91 -0.07
C SER A 606 9.44 24.80 0.79
N ILE A 607 10.34 24.04 0.18
CA ILE A 607 11.22 23.07 0.81
C ILE A 607 12.63 23.45 0.37
N ASP A 608 13.53 23.70 1.31
CA ASP A 608 14.96 23.81 1.07
C ASP A 608 15.63 22.52 1.54
N PHE A 609 16.21 21.77 0.59
CA PHE A 609 16.97 20.56 0.89
C PHE A 609 18.38 20.86 1.43
N GLY A 610 18.79 22.13 1.47
CA GLY A 610 20.04 22.57 2.08
C GLY A 610 21.26 21.88 1.47
N SER A 611 21.98 21.14 2.31
CA SER A 611 23.24 20.47 1.95
C SER A 611 23.07 18.99 1.54
N VAL A 612 21.84 18.48 1.39
CA VAL A 612 21.61 17.05 1.14
C VAL A 612 22.11 16.66 -0.26
N THR A 613 23.09 15.75 -0.31
CA THR A 613 23.59 15.18 -1.58
C THR A 613 23.12 13.75 -1.85
N SER A 614 22.68 13.01 -0.83
CA SER A 614 22.27 11.62 -0.97
C SER A 614 21.09 11.26 -0.08
N VAL A 615 20.13 10.53 -0.64
CA VAL A 615 18.97 9.96 0.04
C VAL A 615 18.97 8.44 -0.17
N GLY A 616 19.26 7.67 0.87
CA GLY A 616 19.37 6.20 0.78
C GLY A 616 18.02 5.51 0.56
N GLY A 617 16.94 6.11 1.05
CA GLY A 617 15.55 5.74 0.78
C GLY A 617 14.91 6.61 -0.31
N SER A 618 13.66 6.98 -0.09
CA SER A 618 12.83 7.70 -1.07
C SER A 618 12.77 9.20 -0.83
N ILE A 619 12.35 9.96 -1.83
CA ILE A 619 11.88 11.35 -1.68
C ILE A 619 10.38 11.36 -1.94
N GLU A 620 9.59 11.67 -0.92
CA GLU A 620 8.13 11.66 -0.98
C GLU A 620 7.57 13.04 -0.61
N ILE A 621 6.88 13.69 -1.54
CA ILE A 621 6.36 15.04 -1.39
C ILE A 621 4.90 15.04 -1.83
N SER A 622 3.97 14.94 -0.87
CA SER A 622 2.56 14.75 -1.21
C SER A 622 1.58 15.64 -0.47
N ASN A 623 0.46 16.00 -1.12
CA ASN A 623 -0.65 16.70 -0.48
C ASN A 623 -0.23 18.02 0.23
N ASN A 624 0.71 18.77 -0.36
CA ASN A 624 1.12 20.09 0.12
C ASN A 624 0.50 21.16 -0.78
N ASP A 625 -0.79 21.45 -0.58
CA ASP A 625 -1.65 22.27 -1.47
C ASP A 625 -1.05 23.62 -1.91
N ARG A 626 -0.14 24.21 -1.11
CA ARG A 626 0.49 25.52 -1.36
C ARG A 626 1.92 25.47 -1.87
N LEU A 627 2.52 24.29 -2.01
CA LEU A 627 3.90 24.15 -2.44
C LEU A 627 4.03 24.56 -3.91
N THR A 628 4.77 25.63 -4.20
CA THR A 628 4.83 26.17 -5.57
C THR A 628 5.93 25.55 -6.43
N SER A 629 6.97 25.01 -5.80
CA SER A 629 8.13 24.44 -6.48
C SER A 629 8.81 23.37 -5.63
N VAL A 630 9.33 22.32 -6.29
CA VAL A 630 10.29 21.36 -5.72
C VAL A 630 11.59 21.50 -6.51
N ASP A 631 12.71 21.63 -5.81
CA ASP A 631 14.03 21.70 -6.42
C ASP A 631 15.01 20.78 -5.67
N CYS A 632 15.38 19.67 -6.30
CA CYS A 632 16.34 18.69 -5.79
C CYS A 632 17.76 18.93 -6.35
N ALA A 633 18.12 20.15 -6.76
CA ALA A 633 19.38 20.45 -7.46
C ALA A 633 20.67 19.94 -6.80
N GLY A 634 20.71 19.84 -5.47
CA GLY A 634 21.87 19.34 -4.71
C GLY A 634 21.97 17.82 -4.58
N ILE A 635 20.90 17.07 -4.87
CA ILE A 635 20.83 15.62 -4.62
C ILE A 635 21.38 14.86 -5.83
N GLU A 636 22.39 14.02 -5.62
CA GLU A 636 23.08 13.24 -6.66
C GLU A 636 22.53 11.81 -6.78
N ASP A 637 22.17 11.20 -5.64
CA ASP A 637 21.74 9.79 -5.52
C ASP A 637 20.43 9.62 -4.74
N VAL A 638 19.50 8.82 -5.29
CA VAL A 638 18.27 8.37 -4.61
C VAL A 638 18.14 6.84 -4.68
N GLY A 639 18.27 6.17 -3.53
CA GLY A 639 18.24 4.71 -3.40
C GLY A 639 16.83 4.09 -3.44
N GLY A 640 15.78 4.89 -3.26
CA GLY A 640 14.38 4.52 -3.33
C GLY A 640 13.63 5.13 -4.52
N ARG A 641 12.36 5.50 -4.29
CA ARG A 641 11.52 6.19 -5.29
C ARG A 641 11.60 7.71 -5.15
N VAL A 642 11.25 8.42 -6.23
CA VAL A 642 10.92 9.84 -6.19
C VAL A 642 9.42 9.98 -6.49
N PHE A 643 8.65 10.47 -5.52
CA PHE A 643 7.19 10.51 -5.56
C PHE A 643 6.68 11.92 -5.21
N ILE A 644 6.13 12.62 -6.21
CA ILE A 644 5.57 13.96 -6.06
C ILE A 644 4.08 13.92 -6.43
N ASP A 645 3.18 13.92 -5.45
CA ASP A 645 1.75 13.65 -5.65
C ASP A 645 0.80 14.67 -5.02
N GLY A 646 -0.19 15.16 -5.77
CA GLY A 646 -1.30 15.94 -5.21
C GLY A 646 -0.90 17.29 -4.60
N ASN A 647 0.14 17.94 -5.12
CA ASN A 647 0.53 19.28 -4.71
C ASN A 647 -0.14 20.30 -5.66
N ASP A 648 -1.36 20.72 -5.34
CA ASP A 648 -2.27 21.44 -6.25
C ASP A 648 -1.68 22.70 -6.91
N LEU A 649 -0.88 23.48 -6.17
CA LEU A 649 -0.24 24.72 -6.67
C LEU A 649 1.20 24.54 -7.17
N LEU A 650 1.71 23.30 -7.27
CA LEU A 650 3.06 23.02 -7.74
C LEU A 650 3.21 23.38 -9.22
N ALA A 651 3.95 24.44 -9.51
CA ALA A 651 4.14 24.97 -10.87
C ALA A 651 5.34 24.34 -11.59
N SER A 652 6.37 23.90 -10.84
CA SER A 652 7.60 23.31 -11.35
C SER A 652 8.22 22.28 -10.40
N ALA A 653 8.76 21.19 -10.96
CA ALA A 653 9.64 20.26 -10.23
C ALA A 653 10.99 20.14 -10.98
N ALA A 654 12.10 20.14 -10.25
CA ALA A 654 13.44 19.96 -10.80
C ALA A 654 14.20 18.86 -10.05
N PHE A 655 14.80 17.93 -10.80
CA PHE A 655 15.56 16.79 -10.28
C PHE A 655 17.09 16.97 -10.43
N GLY A 656 17.53 18.00 -11.17
CA GLY A 656 18.89 18.54 -11.12
C GLY A 656 20.04 17.52 -11.26
N ALA A 657 20.77 17.30 -10.16
CA ALA A 657 21.97 16.46 -10.12
C ALA A 657 21.68 14.95 -10.05
N ILE A 658 20.43 14.53 -9.80
CA ILE A 658 20.07 13.11 -9.65
C ILE A 658 20.47 12.36 -10.93
N THR A 659 21.40 11.40 -10.81
CA THR A 659 21.93 10.66 -11.98
C THR A 659 21.10 9.42 -12.31
N SER A 660 20.51 8.80 -11.29
CA SER A 660 19.60 7.67 -11.40
C SER A 660 18.63 7.62 -10.21
N VAL A 661 17.46 7.02 -10.43
CA VAL A 661 16.49 6.71 -9.37
C VAL A 661 16.36 5.19 -9.32
N SER A 662 16.66 4.57 -8.18
CA SER A 662 16.68 3.10 -8.09
C SER A 662 15.27 2.48 -8.10
N GLY A 663 14.28 3.20 -7.59
CA GLY A 663 12.87 2.82 -7.60
C GLY A 663 12.07 3.50 -8.73
N ASN A 664 10.82 3.87 -8.43
CA ASN A 664 9.95 4.58 -9.36
C ASN A 664 10.28 6.08 -9.43
N LEU A 665 9.97 6.70 -10.56
CA LEU A 665 9.95 8.16 -10.75
C LEU A 665 8.53 8.60 -11.10
N GLU A 666 7.82 9.17 -10.13
CA GLU A 666 6.39 9.45 -10.21
C GLU A 666 6.08 10.93 -9.93
N VAL A 667 5.46 11.59 -10.90
CA VAL A 667 4.95 12.97 -10.76
C VAL A 667 3.47 12.99 -11.12
N THR A 668 2.61 12.98 -10.10
CA THR A 668 1.18 12.68 -10.26
C THR A 668 0.27 13.73 -9.60
N ASN A 669 -0.91 13.96 -10.16
CA ASN A 669 -1.97 14.81 -9.60
C ASN A 669 -1.57 16.27 -9.26
N ASN A 670 -0.48 16.80 -9.83
CA ASN A 670 -0.03 18.18 -9.62
C ASN A 670 -0.64 19.11 -10.69
N ALA A 671 -1.87 19.58 -10.48
CA ALA A 671 -2.67 20.22 -11.53
C ALA A 671 -2.10 21.54 -12.08
N ALA A 672 -1.39 22.33 -11.25
CA ALA A 672 -0.74 23.57 -11.68
C ALA A 672 0.58 23.36 -12.45
N LEU A 673 1.10 22.14 -12.54
CA LEU A 673 2.43 21.85 -13.03
C LEU A 673 2.59 22.22 -14.51
N THR A 674 3.58 23.06 -14.80
CA THR A 674 3.87 23.57 -16.16
C THR A 674 5.16 23.01 -16.75
N SER A 675 6.12 22.65 -15.91
CA SER A 675 7.44 22.14 -16.31
C SER A 675 7.97 21.11 -15.31
N ILE A 676 8.62 20.07 -15.82
CA ILE A 676 9.46 19.16 -15.04
C ILE A 676 10.86 19.21 -15.67
N ASP A 677 11.89 19.47 -14.88
CA ASP A 677 13.28 19.32 -15.28
C ASP A 677 13.83 17.99 -14.75
N TYR A 678 14.03 17.03 -15.65
CA TYR A 678 14.62 15.73 -15.33
C TYR A 678 16.13 15.77 -15.15
N GLY A 679 16.77 16.92 -15.37
CA GLY A 679 18.17 17.15 -15.06
C GLY A 679 19.09 16.08 -15.64
N SER A 680 19.86 15.45 -14.78
CA SER A 680 20.88 14.46 -15.12
C SER A 680 20.40 13.01 -15.10
N ILE A 681 19.10 12.74 -14.93
CA ILE A 681 18.59 11.37 -14.79
C ILE A 681 18.83 10.58 -16.08
N THR A 682 19.62 9.50 -15.96
CA THR A 682 19.96 8.59 -17.06
C THR A 682 19.27 7.23 -16.98
N ALA A 683 18.79 6.84 -15.80
CA ALA A 683 18.12 5.57 -15.55
C ALA A 683 17.05 5.68 -14.46
N VAL A 684 15.93 4.99 -14.66
CA VAL A 684 14.91 4.71 -13.63
C VAL A 684 14.84 3.21 -13.43
N GLY A 685 15.11 2.73 -12.22
CA GLY A 685 15.25 1.30 -11.92
C GLY A 685 13.94 0.51 -11.95
N ALA A 686 12.81 1.17 -11.70
CA ALA A 686 11.47 0.60 -11.83
C ALA A 686 10.62 1.43 -12.82
N SER A 687 9.42 1.87 -12.44
CA SER A 687 8.46 2.52 -13.33
C SER A 687 8.59 4.06 -13.38
N LEU A 688 8.34 4.64 -14.56
CA LEU A 688 8.28 6.08 -14.79
C LEU A 688 6.82 6.51 -15.04
N ARG A 689 6.30 7.44 -14.24
CA ARG A 689 4.89 7.86 -14.29
C ARG A 689 4.72 9.38 -14.27
N VAL A 690 3.95 9.93 -15.22
CA VAL A 690 3.52 11.35 -15.21
C VAL A 690 2.03 11.44 -15.48
N SER A 691 1.25 11.99 -14.54
CA SER A 691 -0.20 12.05 -14.71
C SER A 691 -0.93 13.16 -13.98
N GLY A 692 -2.06 13.60 -14.52
CA GLY A 692 -2.89 14.64 -13.88
C GLY A 692 -2.24 16.02 -13.85
N ALA A 693 -1.11 16.21 -14.55
CA ALA A 693 -0.46 17.51 -14.72
C ALA A 693 -1.21 18.30 -15.79
N ALA A 694 -2.38 18.84 -15.44
CA ALA A 694 -3.33 19.43 -16.38
C ALA A 694 -2.77 20.60 -17.21
N ASN A 695 -1.68 21.24 -16.73
CA ASN A 695 -1.04 22.39 -17.39
C ASN A 695 0.31 22.09 -18.06
N ILE A 696 0.83 20.86 -18.00
CA ILE A 696 2.13 20.55 -18.61
C ILE A 696 2.00 20.56 -20.14
N GLY A 697 2.84 21.36 -20.80
CA GLY A 697 2.82 21.49 -22.26
C GLY A 697 3.70 20.45 -22.96
N SER A 698 4.83 20.12 -22.37
CA SER A 698 5.83 19.21 -22.94
C SER A 698 6.54 18.46 -21.83
N ILE A 699 6.88 17.20 -22.08
CA ILE A 699 7.75 16.40 -21.22
C ILE A 699 9.02 16.03 -22.01
N ASP A 700 10.16 16.10 -21.36
CA ASP A 700 11.44 15.81 -21.99
C ASP A 700 12.25 14.82 -21.16
N PHE A 701 12.46 13.64 -21.72
CA PHE A 701 13.27 12.57 -21.14
C PHE A 701 14.55 12.37 -21.95
N ARG A 702 15.14 13.45 -22.52
CA ARG A 702 16.22 13.32 -23.50
C ARG A 702 17.46 12.60 -22.97
N ASN A 703 17.67 12.62 -21.65
CA ASN A 703 18.80 11.97 -20.97
C ASN A 703 18.49 10.55 -20.48
N ILE A 704 17.21 10.18 -20.31
CA ILE A 704 16.82 8.86 -19.79
C ILE A 704 17.08 7.81 -20.86
N SER A 705 17.94 6.85 -20.52
CA SER A 705 18.40 5.78 -21.41
C SER A 705 17.70 4.44 -21.17
N THR A 706 17.29 4.18 -19.92
CA THR A 706 16.63 2.95 -19.50
C THR A 706 15.52 3.21 -18.47
N VAL A 707 14.43 2.46 -18.60
CA VAL A 707 13.38 2.34 -17.57
C VAL A 707 13.22 0.85 -17.27
N GLY A 708 13.49 0.43 -16.02
CA GLY A 708 13.55 -0.97 -15.63
C GLY A 708 12.20 -1.69 -15.63
N GLU A 709 11.11 -0.93 -15.48
CA GLU A 709 9.73 -1.40 -15.73
C GLU A 709 9.07 -0.60 -16.85
N GLY A 710 7.98 0.13 -16.58
CA GLY A 710 7.11 0.71 -17.60
C GLY A 710 7.11 2.23 -17.62
N ILE A 711 6.67 2.79 -18.75
CA ILE A 711 6.41 4.23 -18.92
C ILE A 711 4.90 4.44 -18.96
N SER A 712 4.36 5.26 -18.05
CA SER A 712 2.93 5.57 -17.95
C SER A 712 2.68 7.08 -17.96
N ILE A 713 2.13 7.60 -19.06
CA ILE A 713 1.84 9.03 -19.23
C ILE A 713 0.36 9.21 -19.52
N PHE A 714 -0.42 9.75 -18.57
CA PHE A 714 -1.87 9.83 -18.75
C PHE A 714 -2.58 10.99 -18.08
N ALA A 715 -3.73 11.37 -18.63
CA ALA A 715 -4.57 12.49 -18.16
C ALA A 715 -3.86 13.85 -18.11
N ASN A 716 -2.85 14.07 -18.95
CA ASN A 716 -2.14 15.33 -19.08
C ASN A 716 -2.75 16.15 -20.23
N ASN A 717 -3.89 16.79 -19.97
CA ASN A 717 -4.78 17.35 -21.01
C ASN A 717 -4.12 18.35 -21.97
N ARG A 718 -3.07 19.06 -21.55
CA ARG A 718 -2.35 20.07 -22.35
C ARG A 718 -1.01 19.60 -22.91
N LEU A 719 -0.61 18.35 -22.63
CA LEU A 719 0.65 17.77 -23.09
C LEU A 719 0.60 17.59 -24.61
N SER A 720 1.39 18.36 -25.36
CA SER A 720 1.46 18.28 -26.82
C SER A 720 2.61 17.44 -27.35
N SER A 721 3.68 17.27 -26.58
CA SER A 721 4.88 16.53 -27.00
C SER A 721 5.61 15.82 -25.86
N VAL A 722 6.10 14.61 -26.12
CA VAL A 722 7.06 13.90 -25.26
C VAL A 722 8.33 13.58 -26.06
N SER A 723 9.50 13.84 -25.48
CA SER A 723 10.81 13.57 -26.11
C SER A 723 11.54 12.41 -25.42
N PHE A 724 11.98 11.42 -26.21
CA PHE A 724 12.74 10.24 -25.77
C PHE A 724 14.12 10.20 -26.44
N GLY A 725 14.94 11.23 -26.20
CA GLY A 725 16.21 11.43 -26.90
C GLY A 725 17.21 10.26 -26.81
N SER A 726 17.36 9.63 -25.64
CA SER A 726 18.36 8.57 -25.40
C SER A 726 17.76 7.21 -25.02
N LEU A 727 16.43 7.07 -25.00
CA LEU A 727 15.76 5.88 -24.46
C LEU A 727 15.98 4.67 -25.38
N THR A 728 16.58 3.62 -24.84
CA THR A 728 16.91 2.38 -25.58
C THR A 728 16.14 1.15 -25.11
N SER A 729 15.67 1.12 -23.86
CA SER A 729 15.03 -0.06 -23.25
C SER A 729 13.94 0.33 -22.25
N VAL A 730 12.80 -0.37 -22.33
CA VAL A 730 11.68 -0.31 -21.39
C VAL A 730 11.36 -1.73 -20.95
N GLY A 731 11.56 -2.03 -19.66
CA GLY A 731 11.52 -3.39 -19.11
C GLY A 731 10.13 -4.02 -18.99
N THR A 732 9.04 -3.24 -19.06
CA THR A 732 7.68 -3.75 -19.26
C THR A 732 6.99 -3.08 -20.45
N GLY A 733 6.10 -2.10 -20.25
CA GLY A 733 5.26 -1.54 -21.31
C GLY A 733 5.28 -0.02 -21.42
N VAL A 734 4.79 0.48 -22.55
CA VAL A 734 4.64 1.92 -22.83
C VAL A 734 3.15 2.25 -22.95
N PHE A 735 2.64 3.06 -22.02
CA PHE A 735 1.23 3.34 -21.84
C PHE A 735 0.97 4.85 -21.90
N PHE A 736 0.18 5.28 -22.89
CA PHE A 736 -0.22 6.67 -23.09
C PHE A 736 -1.75 6.77 -23.12
N SER A 737 -2.37 7.51 -22.19
CA SER A 737 -3.82 7.66 -22.22
C SER A 737 -4.38 9.03 -21.85
N ARG A 738 -5.45 9.48 -22.52
CA ARG A 738 -6.13 10.77 -22.24
C ARG A 738 -5.19 11.99 -22.27
N ASN A 739 -4.14 11.95 -23.10
CA ASN A 739 -3.29 13.13 -23.35
C ASN A 739 -3.85 13.86 -24.58
N TYR A 740 -4.97 14.57 -24.39
CA TYR A 740 -5.80 15.04 -25.52
C TYR A 740 -5.13 15.99 -26.52
N ALA A 741 -4.04 16.66 -26.12
CA ALA A 741 -3.28 17.56 -26.97
C ALA A 741 -2.04 16.92 -27.64
N LEU A 742 -1.70 15.67 -27.30
CA LEU A 742 -0.44 15.02 -27.69
C LEU A 742 -0.43 14.75 -29.19
N THR A 743 0.48 15.37 -29.94
CA THR A 743 0.47 15.29 -31.42
C THR A 743 1.30 14.15 -31.99
N SER A 744 2.34 13.73 -31.29
CA SER A 744 3.29 12.73 -31.78
C SER A 744 4.04 12.05 -30.64
N VAL A 745 4.33 10.75 -30.79
CA VAL A 745 5.27 10.02 -29.94
C VAL A 745 6.26 9.25 -30.81
N ASP A 746 7.54 9.46 -30.54
CA ASP A 746 8.65 8.81 -31.24
C ASP A 746 9.40 7.88 -30.27
N LEU A 747 9.34 6.58 -30.55
CA LEU A 747 10.05 5.50 -29.85
C LEU A 747 11.13 4.88 -30.76
N SER A 748 11.57 5.57 -31.81
CA SER A 748 12.54 5.05 -32.79
C SER A 748 13.87 4.60 -32.19
N ASN A 749 14.27 5.07 -31.01
CA ASN A 749 15.50 4.63 -30.33
C ASN A 749 15.31 3.38 -29.44
N VAL A 750 14.06 2.98 -29.15
CA VAL A 750 13.76 1.87 -28.24
C VAL A 750 13.92 0.54 -28.97
N ALA A 751 14.85 -0.31 -28.51
CA ALA A 751 15.16 -1.59 -29.15
C ALA A 751 14.18 -2.73 -28.76
N GLY A 752 13.52 -2.59 -27.61
CA GLY A 752 12.57 -3.57 -27.09
C GLY A 752 11.65 -2.98 -26.03
N VAL A 753 10.40 -3.43 -26.06
CA VAL A 753 9.37 -3.17 -25.05
C VAL A 753 8.84 -4.54 -24.64
N ASN A 754 9.26 -5.03 -23.46
CA ASN A 754 9.06 -6.44 -23.14
C ASN A 754 7.58 -6.84 -23.12
N THR A 755 6.69 -6.03 -22.55
CA THR A 755 5.29 -6.40 -22.28
C THR A 755 4.31 -5.92 -23.35
N ALA A 756 4.00 -4.62 -23.38
CA ALA A 756 2.87 -4.11 -24.18
C ALA A 756 3.05 -2.65 -24.61
N ILE A 757 2.35 -2.28 -25.68
CA ILE A 757 2.26 -0.91 -26.19
C ILE A 757 0.79 -0.50 -26.21
N GLU A 758 0.41 0.53 -25.46
CA GLU A 758 -0.96 1.05 -25.45
C GLU A 758 -1.03 2.58 -25.65
N PHE A 759 -1.83 3.00 -26.62
CA PHE A 759 -2.21 4.39 -26.84
C PHE A 759 -3.73 4.49 -26.86
N ASN A 760 -4.32 5.11 -25.84
CA ASN A 760 -5.77 5.11 -25.59
C ASN A 760 -6.32 6.53 -25.35
N ASP A 761 -7.21 7.03 -26.20
CA ASP A 761 -7.88 8.35 -26.03
C ASP A 761 -6.90 9.55 -26.15
N ASN A 762 -5.81 9.41 -26.92
CA ASN A 762 -4.89 10.51 -27.27
C ASN A 762 -5.35 11.20 -28.57
N ARG A 763 -6.48 11.90 -28.51
CA ARG A 763 -7.25 12.34 -29.69
C ARG A 763 -6.50 13.16 -30.73
N ALA A 764 -5.46 13.90 -30.34
CA ALA A 764 -4.64 14.71 -31.24
C ALA A 764 -3.42 13.98 -31.83
N LEU A 765 -3.19 12.70 -31.45
CA LEU A 765 -2.01 11.93 -31.84
C LEU A 765 -2.06 11.64 -33.35
N ALA A 766 -1.29 12.39 -34.13
CA ALA A 766 -1.25 12.27 -35.58
C ALA A 766 -0.18 11.29 -36.07
N SER A 767 0.85 11.02 -35.26
CA SER A 767 1.98 10.15 -35.61
C SER A 767 2.49 9.35 -34.41
N LEU A 768 2.71 8.05 -34.62
CA LEU A 768 3.33 7.12 -33.69
C LEU A 768 4.45 6.38 -34.41
N THR A 769 5.69 6.47 -33.92
CA THR A 769 6.87 5.83 -34.52
C THR A 769 7.43 4.76 -33.59
N LEU A 770 7.46 3.50 -34.05
CA LEU A 770 7.90 2.33 -33.26
C LEU A 770 9.26 1.74 -33.73
N GLY A 771 9.96 2.45 -34.63
CA GLY A 771 10.85 1.86 -35.65
C GLY A 771 11.84 0.76 -35.25
N ASN A 772 12.54 0.86 -34.11
CA ASN A 772 13.56 -0.12 -33.70
C ASN A 772 13.05 -1.17 -32.69
N ILE A 773 11.77 -1.15 -32.29
CA ILE A 773 11.22 -2.14 -31.35
C ILE A 773 11.17 -3.49 -32.06
N THR A 774 11.93 -4.48 -31.57
CA THR A 774 12.07 -5.78 -32.26
C THR A 774 11.03 -6.82 -31.87
N SER A 775 10.40 -6.70 -30.70
CA SER A 775 9.37 -7.62 -30.20
C SER A 775 8.48 -6.98 -29.13
N VAL A 776 7.28 -7.53 -28.95
CA VAL A 776 6.33 -7.20 -27.88
C VAL A 776 5.75 -8.52 -27.34
N SER A 777 6.04 -8.92 -26.11
CA SER A 777 5.67 -10.28 -25.63
C SER A 777 4.20 -10.46 -25.26
N SER A 778 3.44 -9.37 -25.13
CA SER A 778 1.99 -9.40 -24.99
C SER A 778 1.33 -8.67 -26.17
N TYR A 779 0.78 -7.47 -25.99
CA TYR A 779 -0.12 -6.86 -26.98
C TYR A 779 0.25 -5.47 -27.45
N ILE A 780 -0.34 -5.08 -28.59
CA ILE A 780 -0.40 -3.70 -29.05
C ILE A 780 -1.87 -3.27 -29.14
N ARG A 781 -2.24 -2.20 -28.41
CA ARG A 781 -3.59 -1.62 -28.40
C ARG A 781 -3.52 -0.15 -28.79
N LEU A 782 -4.16 0.21 -29.90
CA LEU A 782 -4.38 1.59 -30.30
C LEU A 782 -5.89 1.83 -30.25
N GLN A 783 -6.34 2.69 -29.34
CA GLN A 783 -7.75 2.99 -29.14
C GLN A 783 -8.01 4.51 -29.12
N ASP A 784 -9.08 4.97 -29.77
CA ASP A 784 -9.58 6.36 -29.66
C ASP A 784 -8.54 7.46 -30.00
N ASN A 785 -7.52 7.14 -30.82
CA ASN A 785 -6.53 8.10 -31.30
C ASN A 785 -7.03 8.73 -32.62
N TRP A 786 -8.07 9.57 -32.51
CA TRP A 786 -8.87 10.01 -33.67
C TRP A 786 -8.10 10.76 -34.78
N ALA A 787 -6.97 11.41 -34.47
CA ALA A 787 -6.12 12.10 -35.44
C ALA A 787 -5.04 11.23 -36.11
N LEU A 788 -4.86 9.97 -35.67
CA LEU A 788 -3.78 9.11 -36.15
C LEU A 788 -4.07 8.69 -37.59
N THR A 789 -3.21 9.07 -38.55
CA THR A 789 -3.50 8.83 -39.98
C THR A 789 -3.01 7.47 -40.48
N SER A 790 -2.00 6.90 -39.84
CA SER A 790 -1.37 5.65 -40.27
C SER A 790 -0.66 4.97 -39.12
N VAL A 791 -0.58 3.64 -39.17
CA VAL A 791 0.18 2.82 -38.21
C VAL A 791 1.22 2.02 -38.98
N ASP A 792 2.48 2.16 -38.60
CA ASP A 792 3.61 1.36 -39.09
C ASP A 792 4.24 0.65 -37.88
N PHE A 793 4.17 -0.69 -37.88
CA PHE A 793 4.76 -1.53 -36.83
C PHE A 793 6.27 -1.78 -37.03
N GLY A 794 6.84 -1.39 -38.17
CA GLY A 794 8.27 -1.30 -38.41
C GLY A 794 9.05 -2.60 -38.17
N GLY A 795 9.98 -2.54 -37.22
CA GLY A 795 10.90 -3.63 -36.86
C GLY A 795 10.31 -4.74 -35.98
N ILE A 796 9.04 -4.64 -35.55
CA ILE A 796 8.45 -5.64 -34.64
C ILE A 796 8.32 -6.98 -35.38
N THR A 797 8.89 -8.05 -34.84
CA THR A 797 8.94 -9.37 -35.50
C THR A 797 7.85 -10.34 -35.02
N ALA A 798 7.32 -10.14 -33.80
CA ALA A 798 6.26 -10.95 -33.22
C ALA A 798 5.50 -10.17 -32.13
N VAL A 799 4.20 -10.47 -31.99
CA VAL A 799 3.33 -9.98 -30.92
C VAL A 799 2.75 -11.19 -30.18
N GLY A 800 3.07 -11.35 -28.90
CA GLY A 800 2.79 -12.60 -28.17
C GLY A 800 1.32 -12.86 -27.82
N SER A 801 0.50 -11.81 -27.75
CA SER A 801 -0.96 -11.86 -27.64
C SER A 801 -1.58 -11.23 -28.90
N PHE A 802 -2.16 -10.03 -28.83
CA PHE A 802 -3.01 -9.48 -29.89
C PHE A 802 -2.56 -8.11 -30.43
N VAL A 803 -3.08 -7.77 -31.61
CA VAL A 803 -3.02 -6.42 -32.20
C VAL A 803 -4.45 -5.88 -32.33
N ALA A 804 -4.75 -4.78 -31.66
CA ALA A 804 -6.10 -4.20 -31.63
C ALA A 804 -6.09 -2.72 -32.03
N LEU A 805 -6.83 -2.38 -33.08
CA LEU A 805 -7.10 -1.00 -33.52
C LEU A 805 -8.60 -0.72 -33.41
N GLN A 806 -8.97 0.12 -32.44
CA GLN A 806 -10.38 0.38 -32.11
C GLN A 806 -10.68 1.89 -32.12
N SER A 807 -11.69 2.32 -32.88
CA SER A 807 -12.15 3.72 -32.93
C SER A 807 -11.06 4.74 -33.30
N ASN A 808 -10.01 4.34 -34.03
CA ASN A 808 -8.99 5.27 -34.53
C ASN A 808 -9.48 5.90 -35.85
N LEU A 809 -10.44 6.82 -35.73
CA LEU A 809 -11.30 7.25 -36.84
C LEU A 809 -10.56 7.76 -38.09
N GLY A 810 -9.39 8.38 -37.94
CA GLY A 810 -8.59 8.92 -39.04
C GLY A 810 -7.55 7.98 -39.66
N VAL A 811 -7.41 6.73 -39.18
CA VAL A 811 -6.38 5.81 -39.70
C VAL A 811 -6.77 5.36 -41.10
N THR A 812 -6.04 5.80 -42.12
CA THR A 812 -6.28 5.41 -43.52
C THR A 812 -5.59 4.10 -43.90
N SER A 813 -4.45 3.80 -43.25
CA SER A 813 -3.61 2.64 -43.60
C SER A 813 -2.85 2.04 -42.42
N VAL A 814 -2.72 0.72 -42.40
CA VAL A 814 -1.97 -0.05 -41.39
C VAL A 814 -0.92 -0.93 -42.09
N ASP A 815 0.30 -0.93 -41.59
CA ASP A 815 1.40 -1.78 -42.08
C ASP A 815 2.02 -2.62 -40.95
N PHE A 816 1.91 -3.95 -41.07
CA PHE A 816 2.50 -4.94 -40.17
C PHE A 816 4.00 -5.13 -40.37
N GLY A 817 4.57 -4.66 -41.48
CA GLY A 817 6.00 -4.67 -41.76
C GLY A 817 6.66 -6.03 -41.54
N SER A 818 7.44 -6.12 -40.46
CA SER A 818 8.26 -7.28 -40.12
C SER A 818 7.55 -8.34 -39.25
N ILE A 819 6.30 -8.11 -38.82
CA ILE A 819 5.60 -9.04 -37.92
C ILE A 819 5.37 -10.36 -38.66
N THR A 820 5.85 -11.47 -38.09
CA THR A 820 5.69 -12.82 -38.63
C THR A 820 4.59 -13.63 -37.95
N SER A 821 4.25 -13.31 -36.71
CA SER A 821 3.22 -14.01 -35.94
C SER A 821 2.51 -13.14 -34.90
N VAL A 822 1.23 -13.42 -34.70
CA VAL A 822 0.38 -12.89 -33.62
C VAL A 822 -0.18 -14.07 -32.81
N GLY A 823 0.03 -14.06 -31.49
CA GLY A 823 -0.23 -15.21 -30.61
C GLY A 823 -1.67 -15.41 -30.13
N GLU A 824 -2.51 -14.40 -30.32
CA GLU A 824 -3.96 -14.46 -30.10
C GLU A 824 -4.67 -13.91 -31.34
N TYR A 825 -5.14 -12.65 -31.33
CA TYR A 825 -6.03 -12.13 -32.37
C TYR A 825 -5.59 -10.82 -33.01
N ILE A 826 -6.20 -10.49 -34.15
CA ILE A 826 -6.11 -9.18 -34.81
C ILE A 826 -7.52 -8.61 -34.97
N VAL A 827 -7.75 -7.38 -34.49
CA VAL A 827 -9.05 -6.70 -34.62
C VAL A 827 -8.94 -5.27 -35.14
N PHE A 828 -9.82 -4.95 -36.08
CA PHE A 828 -10.07 -3.60 -36.59
C PHE A 828 -11.54 -3.25 -36.36
N THR A 829 -11.81 -2.32 -35.46
CA THR A 829 -13.18 -1.95 -35.08
C THR A 829 -13.41 -0.44 -35.20
N ASN A 830 -14.52 -0.01 -35.81
CA ASN A 830 -14.87 1.41 -36.00
C ASN A 830 -13.80 2.22 -36.77
N GLY A 831 -13.15 1.61 -37.78
CA GLY A 831 -12.12 2.24 -38.61
C GLY A 831 -12.71 3.07 -39.76
N ASN A 832 -13.32 4.21 -39.44
CA ASN A 832 -14.11 5.00 -40.40
C ASN A 832 -13.38 5.44 -41.68
N ASP A 833 -12.08 5.76 -41.61
CA ASP A 833 -11.28 6.18 -42.77
C ASP A 833 -10.34 5.05 -43.28
N LEU A 834 -10.38 3.85 -42.70
CA LEU A 834 -9.46 2.73 -43.00
C LEU A 834 -9.74 2.15 -44.39
N THR A 835 -8.77 2.26 -45.30
CA THR A 835 -8.91 1.80 -46.69
C THR A 835 -7.94 0.69 -47.07
N ASN A 836 -6.78 0.61 -46.41
CA ASN A 836 -5.69 -0.32 -46.78
C ASN A 836 -5.03 -0.97 -45.56
N ILE A 837 -4.80 -2.29 -45.63
CA ILE A 837 -4.12 -3.07 -44.60
C ILE A 837 -3.05 -3.91 -45.28
N ASN A 838 -1.78 -3.69 -44.92
CA ASN A 838 -0.65 -4.49 -45.37
C ASN A 838 -0.25 -5.45 -44.24
N PHE A 839 -0.54 -6.74 -44.39
CA PHE A 839 -0.10 -7.77 -43.42
C PHE A 839 1.38 -8.14 -43.54
N GLY A 840 2.09 -7.65 -44.57
CA GLY A 840 3.55 -7.75 -44.69
C GLY A 840 4.07 -9.19 -44.63
N SER A 841 4.88 -9.46 -43.60
CA SER A 841 5.53 -10.77 -43.38
C SER A 841 4.71 -11.76 -42.54
N LEU A 842 3.48 -11.41 -42.16
CA LEU A 842 2.67 -12.21 -41.24
C LEU A 842 2.28 -13.54 -41.87
N SER A 843 2.68 -14.65 -41.24
CA SER A 843 2.41 -16.01 -41.74
C SER A 843 1.38 -16.77 -40.92
N THR A 844 1.18 -16.41 -39.63
CA THR A 844 0.29 -17.13 -38.72
C THR A 844 -0.36 -16.20 -37.70
N VAL A 845 -1.68 -16.35 -37.53
CA VAL A 845 -2.43 -15.83 -36.37
C VAL A 845 -2.98 -17.03 -35.61
N GLN A 846 -2.64 -17.19 -34.32
CA GLN A 846 -3.00 -18.39 -33.55
C GLN A 846 -4.47 -18.43 -33.10
N GLY A 847 -5.12 -17.27 -33.03
CA GLY A 847 -6.56 -17.11 -32.81
C GLY A 847 -7.23 -16.51 -34.05
N TYR A 848 -8.08 -15.51 -33.84
CA TYR A 848 -9.00 -14.98 -34.86
C TYR A 848 -8.53 -13.68 -35.52
N ILE A 849 -9.13 -13.36 -36.67
CA ILE A 849 -9.05 -12.05 -37.31
C ILE A 849 -10.47 -11.50 -37.48
N SER A 850 -10.72 -10.24 -37.14
CA SER A 850 -12.05 -9.62 -37.30
C SER A 850 -11.97 -8.16 -37.77
N PHE A 851 -12.86 -7.82 -38.70
CA PHE A 851 -13.08 -6.48 -39.24
C PHE A 851 -14.55 -6.10 -38.95
N ASP A 852 -14.76 -5.20 -37.99
CA ASP A 852 -16.09 -4.77 -37.52
C ASP A 852 -16.29 -3.26 -37.75
N ASN A 853 -17.33 -2.87 -38.47
CA ASN A 853 -17.71 -1.47 -38.70
C ASN A 853 -16.56 -0.60 -39.28
N ASN A 854 -15.92 -1.05 -40.37
CA ASN A 854 -14.90 -0.28 -41.10
C ASN A 854 -15.47 0.25 -42.42
N GLY A 855 -16.37 1.24 -42.34
CA GLY A 855 -17.17 1.73 -43.47
C GLY A 855 -16.41 2.33 -44.68
N ALA A 856 -15.08 2.45 -44.64
CA ALA A 856 -14.24 2.83 -45.78
C ALA A 856 -13.37 1.69 -46.33
N LEU A 857 -13.39 0.50 -45.72
CA LEU A 857 -12.52 -0.61 -46.08
C LEU A 857 -12.96 -1.23 -47.40
N THR A 858 -12.24 -0.95 -48.50
CA THR A 858 -12.64 -1.38 -49.84
C THR A 858 -12.21 -2.80 -50.18
N SER A 859 -11.15 -3.31 -49.56
CA SER A 859 -10.53 -4.58 -49.89
C SER A 859 -9.67 -5.10 -48.74
N VAL A 860 -9.61 -6.43 -48.57
CA VAL A 860 -8.65 -7.11 -47.69
C VAL A 860 -7.87 -8.14 -48.50
N ASP A 861 -6.54 -8.12 -48.40
CA ASP A 861 -5.61 -9.11 -48.98
C ASP A 861 -4.77 -9.69 -47.84
N PHE A 862 -4.92 -10.99 -47.56
CA PHE A 862 -4.19 -11.67 -46.49
C PHE A 862 -2.74 -12.06 -46.84
N GLY A 863 -2.33 -11.93 -48.11
CA GLY A 863 -0.96 -12.10 -48.57
C GLY A 863 -0.33 -13.43 -48.15
N ASN A 864 0.60 -13.37 -47.20
CA ASN A 864 1.43 -14.50 -46.75
C ASN A 864 0.83 -15.32 -45.60
N ILE A 865 -0.33 -14.94 -45.05
CA ILE A 865 -0.95 -15.65 -43.92
C ILE A 865 -1.37 -17.05 -44.39
N ALA A 866 -0.83 -18.09 -43.77
CA ALA A 866 -1.11 -19.48 -44.12
C ALA A 866 -2.23 -20.10 -43.26
N THR A 867 -2.35 -19.65 -42.00
CA THR A 867 -3.27 -20.20 -41.00
C THR A 867 -3.86 -19.11 -40.11
N VAL A 868 -5.18 -19.18 -39.92
CA VAL A 868 -5.93 -18.54 -38.84
C VAL A 868 -6.39 -19.64 -37.88
N GLY A 869 -5.97 -19.56 -36.62
CA GLY A 869 -6.12 -20.64 -35.63
C GLY A 869 -7.47 -20.66 -34.88
N ASP A 870 -8.31 -19.66 -35.10
CA ASP A 870 -9.72 -19.62 -34.69
C ASP A 870 -10.56 -19.11 -35.87
N TYR A 871 -11.52 -18.20 -35.66
CA TYR A 871 -12.44 -17.71 -36.69
C TYR A 871 -11.91 -16.53 -37.53
N LEU A 872 -12.60 -16.25 -38.63
CA LEU A 872 -12.43 -15.06 -39.47
C LEU A 872 -13.78 -14.38 -39.70
N SER A 873 -13.95 -13.11 -39.28
CA SER A 873 -15.22 -12.38 -39.44
C SER A 873 -15.08 -11.03 -40.15
N PHE A 874 -16.07 -10.72 -40.99
CA PHE A 874 -16.26 -9.42 -41.66
C PHE A 874 -17.67 -8.93 -41.37
N ASP A 875 -17.80 -7.97 -40.46
CA ASP A 875 -19.07 -7.44 -40.00
C ASP A 875 -19.18 -5.93 -40.28
N ASP A 876 -20.28 -5.48 -40.89
CA ASP A 876 -20.61 -4.05 -41.09
C ASP A 876 -19.54 -3.24 -41.88
N ASN A 877 -18.89 -3.86 -42.88
CA ASN A 877 -17.93 -3.18 -43.75
C ASN A 877 -18.60 -2.80 -45.09
N ASP A 878 -19.49 -1.80 -45.04
CA ASP A 878 -20.33 -1.34 -46.17
C ASP A 878 -19.59 -1.14 -47.50
N ALA A 879 -18.34 -0.67 -47.47
CA ALA A 879 -17.53 -0.38 -48.66
C ALA A 879 -16.73 -1.58 -49.22
N LEU A 880 -16.77 -2.74 -48.56
CA LEU A 880 -15.92 -3.89 -48.90
C LEU A 880 -16.35 -4.51 -50.24
N THR A 881 -15.46 -4.48 -51.23
CA THR A 881 -15.71 -4.97 -52.60
C THR A 881 -14.98 -6.26 -52.96
N SER A 882 -13.95 -6.65 -52.18
CA SER A 882 -13.19 -7.88 -52.43
C SER A 882 -12.45 -8.36 -51.18
N VAL A 883 -12.40 -9.67 -50.98
CA VAL A 883 -11.49 -10.32 -50.04
C VAL A 883 -10.64 -11.32 -50.82
N ASP A 884 -9.31 -11.17 -50.74
CA ASP A 884 -8.34 -12.12 -51.26
C ASP A 884 -7.75 -12.92 -50.09
N PHE A 885 -8.09 -14.22 -50.03
CA PHE A 885 -7.58 -15.15 -49.03
C PHE A 885 -6.07 -15.44 -49.18
N GLY A 886 -5.44 -15.05 -50.29
CA GLY A 886 -4.00 -15.14 -50.51
C GLY A 886 -3.44 -16.55 -50.29
N SER A 887 -2.57 -16.68 -49.30
CA SER A 887 -1.93 -17.95 -48.92
C SER A 887 -2.69 -18.78 -47.89
N ILE A 888 -3.88 -18.36 -47.43
CA ILE A 888 -4.61 -19.07 -46.37
C ILE A 888 -5.02 -20.46 -46.88
N THR A 889 -4.53 -21.49 -46.18
CA THR A 889 -4.94 -22.88 -46.42
C THR A 889 -5.92 -23.40 -45.36
N THR A 890 -5.89 -22.79 -44.17
CA THR A 890 -6.65 -23.26 -42.99
C THR A 890 -7.20 -22.09 -42.19
N VAL A 891 -8.51 -22.07 -42.00
CA VAL A 891 -9.19 -21.36 -40.89
C VAL A 891 -9.71 -22.44 -39.95
N SER A 892 -9.32 -22.39 -38.67
CA SER A 892 -9.61 -23.50 -37.74
C SER A 892 -10.96 -23.38 -37.04
N GLY A 893 -11.54 -22.17 -36.99
CA GLY A 893 -12.89 -21.88 -36.52
C GLY A 893 -13.85 -21.55 -37.67
N ASP A 894 -14.83 -20.68 -37.37
CA ASP A 894 -15.86 -20.23 -38.31
C ASP A 894 -15.33 -19.21 -39.35
N VAL A 895 -16.02 -19.09 -40.49
CA VAL A 895 -15.87 -17.94 -41.40
C VAL A 895 -17.23 -17.27 -41.59
N SER A 896 -17.34 -16.00 -41.17
CA SER A 896 -18.59 -15.24 -41.19
C SER A 896 -18.46 -13.93 -41.96
N PHE A 897 -19.49 -13.63 -42.76
CA PHE A 897 -19.69 -12.35 -43.42
C PHE A 897 -21.08 -11.84 -43.07
N MET A 898 -21.15 -10.64 -42.46
CA MET A 898 -22.42 -9.99 -42.15
C MET A 898 -22.41 -8.52 -42.59
N LEU A 899 -23.47 -8.06 -43.24
CA LEU A 899 -23.66 -6.63 -43.60
C LEU A 899 -22.47 -6.02 -44.37
N ASN A 900 -21.95 -6.72 -45.39
CA ASN A 900 -20.94 -6.15 -46.30
C ASN A 900 -21.62 -5.81 -47.62
N ASP A 901 -22.23 -4.63 -47.68
CA ASP A 901 -23.26 -4.31 -48.67
C ASP A 901 -22.74 -4.08 -50.10
N ALA A 902 -21.48 -3.66 -50.27
CA ALA A 902 -20.83 -3.51 -51.58
C ALA A 902 -20.20 -4.81 -52.14
N LEU A 903 -20.14 -5.89 -51.36
CA LEU A 903 -19.42 -7.11 -51.69
C LEU A 903 -20.16 -7.89 -52.79
N PRO A 904 -19.62 -8.03 -54.02
CA PRO A 904 -20.35 -8.64 -55.13
C PRO A 904 -20.19 -10.17 -55.18
N SER A 905 -19.08 -10.70 -54.67
CA SER A 905 -18.74 -12.12 -54.72
C SER A 905 -17.69 -12.48 -53.68
N ILE A 906 -17.68 -13.74 -53.23
CA ILE A 906 -16.59 -14.34 -52.46
C ILE A 906 -16.11 -15.61 -53.17
N ASP A 907 -14.78 -15.76 -53.23
CA ASP A 907 -14.06 -16.93 -53.72
C ASP A 907 -13.05 -17.35 -52.64
N PHE A 908 -13.20 -18.55 -52.11
CA PHE A 908 -12.30 -19.11 -51.09
C PHE A 908 -10.97 -19.61 -51.65
N GLY A 909 -10.83 -19.75 -52.98
CA GLY A 909 -9.59 -20.07 -53.66
C GLY A 909 -8.88 -21.32 -53.12
N ASN A 910 -7.74 -21.11 -52.46
CA ASN A 910 -6.86 -22.16 -51.94
C ASN A 910 -7.19 -22.62 -50.51
N VAL A 911 -8.19 -22.03 -49.84
CA VAL A 911 -8.61 -22.47 -48.49
C VAL A 911 -9.09 -23.92 -48.58
N ALA A 912 -8.36 -24.83 -47.94
CA ALA A 912 -8.61 -26.27 -48.01
C ALA A 912 -9.46 -26.77 -46.84
N THR A 913 -9.40 -26.05 -45.70
CA THR A 913 -10.09 -26.37 -44.44
C THR A 913 -10.69 -25.11 -43.83
N VAL A 914 -11.99 -25.16 -43.57
CA VAL A 914 -12.67 -24.36 -42.55
C VAL A 914 -13.09 -25.32 -41.44
N GLY A 915 -12.67 -25.09 -40.20
CA GLY A 915 -12.90 -26.03 -39.09
C GLY A 915 -14.26 -25.87 -38.41
N GLY A 916 -14.89 -24.71 -38.54
CA GLY A 916 -16.24 -24.42 -38.05
C GLY A 916 -17.29 -24.35 -39.16
N SER A 917 -18.13 -23.33 -39.07
CA SER A 917 -19.25 -23.00 -39.95
C SER A 917 -18.85 -21.95 -40.99
N VAL A 918 -19.65 -21.82 -42.05
CA VAL A 918 -19.53 -20.75 -43.06
C VAL A 918 -20.86 -20.03 -43.21
N SER A 919 -20.92 -18.72 -42.92
CA SER A 919 -22.17 -17.93 -43.03
C SER A 919 -22.02 -16.64 -43.84
N PHE A 920 -23.10 -16.32 -44.57
CA PHE A 920 -23.28 -15.09 -45.34
C PHE A 920 -24.64 -14.49 -45.00
N ASP A 921 -24.63 -13.35 -44.31
CA ASP A 921 -25.80 -12.79 -43.65
C ASP A 921 -26.02 -11.31 -44.05
N ARG A 922 -27.17 -11.02 -44.68
CA ARG A 922 -27.68 -9.67 -44.97
C ARG A 922 -26.80 -8.84 -45.91
N HIS A 923 -26.44 -9.38 -47.07
CA HIS A 923 -25.73 -8.61 -48.10
C HIS A 923 -26.66 -8.07 -49.20
N ASN A 924 -26.54 -6.79 -49.54
CA ASN A 924 -27.25 -6.19 -50.67
C ASN A 924 -26.67 -6.50 -52.06
N SER A 925 -25.35 -6.66 -52.20
CA SER A 925 -24.71 -6.87 -53.53
C SER A 925 -24.20 -8.29 -53.81
N LEU A 926 -24.15 -9.18 -52.81
CA LEU A 926 -23.52 -10.50 -52.93
C LEU A 926 -24.29 -11.38 -53.93
N ALA A 927 -23.72 -11.58 -55.11
CA ALA A 927 -24.33 -12.28 -56.23
C ALA A 927 -23.86 -13.74 -56.39
N SER A 928 -22.64 -14.04 -55.96
CA SER A 928 -22.06 -15.39 -56.02
C SER A 928 -21.10 -15.72 -54.87
N VAL A 929 -21.12 -16.97 -54.40
CA VAL A 929 -20.10 -17.53 -53.49
C VAL A 929 -19.53 -18.80 -54.09
N ASP A 930 -18.20 -18.92 -54.12
CA ASP A 930 -17.44 -20.11 -54.55
C ASP A 930 -16.60 -20.65 -53.37
N PHE A 931 -16.88 -21.88 -52.94
CA PHE A 931 -16.16 -22.59 -51.88
C PHE A 931 -14.79 -23.13 -52.34
N GLY A 932 -14.48 -23.11 -53.63
CA GLY A 932 -13.17 -23.43 -54.19
C GLY A 932 -12.61 -24.78 -53.72
N SER A 933 -11.50 -24.73 -53.00
CA SER A 933 -10.74 -25.90 -52.53
C SER A 933 -11.23 -26.50 -51.21
N ILE A 934 -12.25 -25.93 -50.56
CA ILE A 934 -12.73 -26.43 -49.25
C ILE A 934 -13.26 -27.85 -49.43
N THR A 935 -12.73 -28.80 -48.65
CA THR A 935 -13.09 -30.23 -48.78
C THR A 935 -14.21 -30.66 -47.84
N SER A 936 -14.36 -29.99 -46.70
CA SER A 936 -15.40 -30.24 -45.69
C SER A 936 -15.65 -28.98 -44.88
N VAL A 937 -16.89 -28.79 -44.45
CA VAL A 937 -17.29 -27.78 -43.44
C VAL A 937 -17.88 -28.55 -42.25
N PRO A 938 -17.20 -28.68 -41.10
CA PRO A 938 -17.70 -29.45 -39.96
C PRO A 938 -18.93 -28.83 -39.28
N GLY A 939 -19.06 -27.50 -39.32
CA GLY A 939 -20.21 -26.76 -38.82
C GLY A 939 -21.31 -26.58 -39.86
N ASP A 940 -22.08 -25.51 -39.69
CA ASP A 940 -23.22 -25.16 -40.55
C ASP A 940 -22.76 -24.42 -41.83
N VAL A 941 -23.59 -24.45 -42.87
CA VAL A 941 -23.45 -23.58 -44.05
C VAL A 941 -24.73 -22.75 -44.21
N GLY A 942 -24.62 -21.43 -44.01
CA GLY A 942 -25.77 -20.52 -43.90
C GLY A 942 -25.76 -19.39 -44.93
N PHE A 943 -26.92 -19.15 -45.54
CA PHE A 943 -27.17 -18.00 -46.43
C PHE A 943 -28.48 -17.31 -46.02
N THR A 944 -28.38 -16.17 -45.34
CA THR A 944 -29.54 -15.45 -44.77
C THR A 944 -29.68 -14.06 -45.39
N VAL A 945 -30.80 -13.76 -46.06
CA VAL A 945 -31.16 -12.41 -46.53
C VAL A 945 -30.12 -11.83 -47.53
N ASN A 946 -29.51 -12.66 -48.38
CA ASN A 946 -28.64 -12.18 -49.47
C ASN A 946 -29.51 -11.88 -50.70
N ILE A 947 -29.92 -10.62 -50.86
CA ILE A 947 -30.99 -10.27 -51.81
C ILE A 947 -30.56 -10.36 -53.28
N ALA A 948 -29.26 -10.26 -53.56
CA ALA A 948 -28.68 -10.36 -54.91
C ALA A 948 -28.15 -11.75 -55.25
N LEU A 949 -28.14 -12.71 -54.31
CA LEU A 949 -27.46 -14.00 -54.47
C LEU A 949 -28.14 -14.85 -55.55
N THR A 950 -27.44 -15.06 -56.66
CA THR A 950 -27.90 -15.86 -57.81
C THR A 950 -27.25 -17.22 -57.92
N THR A 951 -26.09 -17.43 -57.31
CA THR A 951 -25.30 -18.67 -57.46
C THR A 951 -24.49 -18.98 -56.20
N VAL A 952 -24.46 -20.25 -55.82
CA VAL A 952 -23.49 -20.77 -54.85
C VAL A 952 -22.84 -21.98 -55.52
N ASP A 953 -21.51 -21.97 -55.65
CA ASP A 953 -20.74 -23.13 -56.05
C ASP A 953 -20.08 -23.74 -54.81
N PHE A 954 -20.49 -24.95 -54.46
CA PHE A 954 -19.91 -25.70 -53.34
C PHE A 954 -18.53 -26.30 -53.67
N GLY A 955 -18.01 -26.12 -54.89
CA GLY A 955 -16.64 -26.45 -55.27
C GLY A 955 -16.26 -27.88 -54.91
N SER A 956 -15.23 -28.03 -54.07
CA SER A 956 -14.71 -29.33 -53.63
C SER A 956 -15.39 -29.92 -52.38
N VAL A 957 -16.41 -29.27 -51.81
CA VAL A 957 -17.01 -29.68 -50.52
C VAL A 957 -17.69 -31.04 -50.67
N ALA A 958 -17.17 -32.03 -49.96
CA ALA A 958 -17.70 -33.40 -49.95
C ALA A 958 -18.66 -33.63 -48.78
N THR A 959 -18.47 -32.93 -47.65
CA THR A 959 -19.25 -33.11 -46.42
C THR A 959 -19.54 -31.79 -45.73
N VAL A 960 -20.79 -31.59 -45.34
CA VAL A 960 -21.19 -30.58 -44.34
C VAL A 960 -21.60 -31.32 -43.08
N GLY A 961 -21.03 -30.97 -41.93
CA GLY A 961 -21.28 -31.66 -40.66
C GLY A 961 -22.53 -31.15 -39.94
N GLY A 962 -22.83 -29.86 -40.06
CA GLY A 962 -24.03 -29.22 -39.55
C GLY A 962 -25.15 -29.10 -40.60
N ASP A 963 -26.01 -28.10 -40.40
CA ASP A 963 -27.13 -27.78 -41.27
C ASP A 963 -26.67 -27.05 -42.56
N VAL A 964 -27.45 -27.17 -43.64
CA VAL A 964 -27.34 -26.30 -44.82
C VAL A 964 -28.62 -25.48 -44.97
N ASN A 965 -28.54 -24.19 -44.65
CA ASN A 965 -29.69 -23.32 -44.45
C ASN A 965 -29.70 -22.15 -45.45
N PHE A 966 -30.77 -22.04 -46.22
CA PHE A 966 -31.03 -20.91 -47.11
C PHE A 966 -32.33 -20.21 -46.68
N PHE A 967 -32.23 -18.94 -46.32
CA PHE A 967 -33.36 -18.11 -45.87
C PHE A 967 -33.40 -16.78 -46.62
N PHE A 968 -34.52 -16.47 -47.28
CA PHE A 968 -34.82 -15.16 -47.88
C PHE A 968 -33.80 -14.67 -48.94
N ASN A 969 -33.19 -15.59 -49.71
CA ASN A 969 -32.29 -15.21 -50.82
C ASN A 969 -33.11 -15.03 -52.11
N ASN A 970 -33.63 -13.81 -52.30
CA ASN A 970 -34.71 -13.53 -53.28
C ASN A 970 -34.30 -13.62 -54.76
N ALA A 971 -33.01 -13.45 -55.10
CA ALA A 971 -32.50 -13.59 -56.46
C ALA A 971 -32.10 -15.03 -56.84
N LEU A 972 -32.06 -15.96 -55.88
CA LEU A 972 -31.59 -17.33 -56.11
C LEU A 972 -32.62 -18.09 -56.94
N THR A 973 -32.32 -18.36 -58.21
CA THR A 973 -33.25 -19.02 -59.15
C THR A 973 -33.16 -20.54 -59.10
N SER A 974 -31.99 -21.08 -58.76
CA SER A 974 -31.76 -22.52 -58.63
C SER A 974 -30.57 -22.79 -57.73
N LEU A 975 -30.60 -23.90 -56.99
CA LEU A 975 -29.42 -24.40 -56.26
C LEU A 975 -29.10 -25.85 -56.66
N GLY A 976 -27.82 -26.14 -56.88
CA GLY A 976 -27.28 -27.48 -56.97
C GLY A 976 -26.22 -27.72 -55.89
N PHE A 977 -26.26 -28.86 -55.21
CA PHE A 977 -25.32 -29.17 -54.11
C PHE A 977 -23.93 -29.69 -54.58
N GLY A 978 -23.67 -29.66 -55.89
CA GLY A 978 -22.36 -29.97 -56.47
C GLY A 978 -21.79 -31.32 -56.03
N ASN A 979 -20.62 -31.28 -55.38
CA ASN A 979 -19.89 -32.47 -54.94
C ASN A 979 -20.33 -33.05 -53.59
N ILE A 980 -21.17 -32.34 -52.82
CA ILE A 980 -21.58 -32.73 -51.46
C ILE A 980 -22.21 -34.13 -51.48
N LYS A 981 -21.77 -34.97 -50.54
CA LYS A 981 -22.25 -36.36 -50.33
C LYS A 981 -23.06 -36.52 -49.06
N ILE A 982 -22.68 -35.83 -48.00
CA ILE A 982 -23.29 -35.98 -46.67
C ILE A 982 -23.57 -34.59 -46.11
N VAL A 983 -24.80 -34.42 -45.59
CA VAL A 983 -25.17 -33.32 -44.69
C VAL A 983 -25.50 -33.95 -43.33
N GLY A 984 -24.73 -33.60 -42.30
CA GLY A 984 -24.87 -34.14 -40.94
C GLY A 984 -25.95 -33.47 -40.09
N GLY A 985 -26.44 -32.31 -40.53
CA GLY A 985 -27.65 -31.67 -40.03
C GLY A 985 -28.82 -31.77 -41.01
N SER A 986 -29.67 -30.74 -40.99
CA SER A 986 -30.85 -30.54 -41.82
C SER A 986 -30.52 -29.76 -43.10
N VAL A 987 -31.42 -29.79 -44.09
CA VAL A 987 -31.36 -28.91 -45.27
C VAL A 987 -32.63 -28.08 -45.34
N SER A 988 -32.52 -26.75 -45.33
CA SER A 988 -33.70 -25.87 -45.33
C SER A 988 -33.65 -24.78 -46.41
N PHE A 989 -34.83 -24.50 -46.98
CA PHE A 989 -35.10 -23.41 -47.91
C PHE A 989 -36.38 -22.69 -47.48
N ASP A 990 -36.25 -21.47 -46.95
CA ASP A 990 -37.40 -20.66 -46.50
C ASP A 990 -37.48 -19.30 -47.20
N ARG A 991 -38.69 -18.92 -47.65
CA ARG A 991 -39.05 -17.60 -48.19
C ARG A 991 -38.25 -17.14 -49.42
N HIS A 992 -37.98 -18.01 -50.38
CA HIS A 992 -37.38 -17.59 -51.66
C HIS A 992 -38.44 -17.18 -52.69
N SER A 993 -38.35 -15.95 -53.22
CA SER A 993 -39.27 -15.46 -54.25
C SER A 993 -38.98 -15.95 -55.67
N ALA A 994 -37.72 -16.27 -56.00
CA ALA A 994 -37.31 -16.65 -57.37
C ALA A 994 -36.86 -18.11 -57.53
N LEU A 995 -36.70 -18.86 -56.43
CA LEU A 995 -36.16 -20.23 -56.45
C LEU A 995 -37.12 -21.17 -57.18
N ALA A 996 -36.75 -21.56 -58.40
CA ALA A 996 -37.55 -22.39 -59.29
C ALA A 996 -37.21 -23.89 -59.20
N SER A 997 -35.94 -24.22 -58.88
CA SER A 997 -35.50 -25.61 -58.77
C SER A 997 -34.39 -25.83 -57.74
N VAL A 998 -34.41 -27.01 -57.09
CA VAL A 998 -33.31 -27.48 -56.23
C VAL A 998 -32.88 -28.88 -56.67
N ASP A 999 -31.58 -29.08 -56.85
CA ASP A 999 -30.95 -30.34 -57.25
C ASP A 999 -29.97 -30.83 -56.18
N PHE A 1000 -30.36 -31.86 -55.43
CA PHE A 1000 -29.51 -32.54 -54.44
C PHE A 1000 -28.35 -33.32 -55.10
N GLY A 1001 -28.43 -33.61 -56.40
CA GLY A 1001 -27.35 -34.16 -57.20
C GLY A 1001 -26.65 -35.36 -56.59
N GLY A 1002 -25.45 -35.11 -56.03
CA GLY A 1002 -24.56 -36.12 -55.47
C GLY A 1002 -24.78 -36.49 -54.00
N ILE A 1003 -25.68 -35.82 -53.27
CA ILE A 1003 -25.92 -36.10 -51.84
C ILE A 1003 -26.50 -37.51 -51.70
N THR A 1004 -25.93 -38.33 -50.82
CA THR A 1004 -26.40 -39.68 -50.50
C THR A 1004 -27.21 -39.74 -49.21
N SER A 1005 -26.95 -38.83 -48.26
CA SER A 1005 -27.61 -38.82 -46.95
C SER A 1005 -27.70 -37.42 -46.33
N VAL A 1006 -28.88 -37.09 -45.80
CA VAL A 1006 -29.12 -35.96 -44.89
C VAL A 1006 -29.53 -36.56 -43.54
N ALA A 1007 -28.88 -36.17 -42.43
CA ALA A 1007 -29.19 -36.78 -41.13
C ALA A 1007 -30.36 -36.09 -40.40
N GLY A 1008 -30.59 -34.80 -40.64
CA GLY A 1008 -31.71 -34.03 -40.13
C GLY A 1008 -32.95 -34.04 -41.03
N ASP A 1009 -33.74 -32.97 -40.94
CA ASP A 1009 -34.93 -32.75 -41.77
C ASP A 1009 -34.55 -32.18 -43.14
N ILE A 1010 -35.43 -32.33 -44.14
CA ILE A 1010 -35.39 -31.54 -45.38
C ILE A 1010 -36.66 -30.69 -45.45
N THR A 1011 -36.54 -29.36 -45.49
CA THR A 1011 -37.68 -28.44 -45.39
C THR A 1011 -37.70 -27.42 -46.51
N PHE A 1012 -38.85 -27.31 -47.18
CA PHE A 1012 -39.16 -26.27 -48.16
C PHE A 1012 -40.38 -25.48 -47.69
N THR A 1013 -40.17 -24.23 -47.29
CA THR A 1013 -41.22 -23.36 -46.76
C THR A 1013 -41.33 -22.06 -47.56
N SER A 1014 -42.55 -21.65 -47.95
CA SER A 1014 -42.83 -20.35 -48.57
C SER A 1014 -42.02 -20.03 -49.85
N ASN A 1015 -41.65 -21.03 -50.65
CA ASN A 1015 -40.90 -20.84 -51.90
C ASN A 1015 -41.86 -20.75 -53.10
N ALA A 1016 -42.44 -19.58 -53.32
CA ALA A 1016 -43.56 -19.38 -54.23
C ALA A 1016 -43.27 -19.75 -55.71
N ALA A 1017 -42.01 -19.72 -56.15
CA ALA A 1017 -41.58 -20.06 -57.50
C ALA A 1017 -41.16 -21.53 -57.68
N LEU A 1018 -41.02 -22.31 -56.60
CA LEU A 1018 -40.39 -23.63 -56.62
C LEU A 1018 -41.27 -24.63 -57.37
N ALA A 1019 -40.84 -25.03 -58.56
CA ALA A 1019 -41.62 -25.87 -59.46
C ALA A 1019 -41.10 -27.32 -59.56
N SER A 1020 -39.84 -27.57 -59.18
CA SER A 1020 -39.23 -28.91 -59.25
C SER A 1020 -38.14 -29.11 -58.21
N ILE A 1021 -38.12 -30.30 -57.60
CA ILE A 1021 -37.07 -30.74 -56.68
C ILE A 1021 -36.52 -32.07 -57.23
N ASN A 1022 -35.20 -32.16 -57.41
CA ASN A 1022 -34.51 -33.39 -57.77
C ASN A 1022 -33.74 -33.92 -56.55
N PHE A 1023 -34.20 -35.02 -55.95
CA PHE A 1023 -33.48 -35.68 -54.86
C PHE A 1023 -32.22 -36.43 -55.31
N GLY A 1024 -31.98 -36.60 -56.63
CA GLY A 1024 -30.72 -37.10 -57.16
C GLY A 1024 -30.32 -38.46 -56.58
N SER A 1025 -29.23 -38.47 -55.81
CA SER A 1025 -28.64 -39.68 -55.21
C SER A 1025 -29.08 -39.95 -53.75
N VAL A 1026 -30.00 -39.14 -53.19
CA VAL A 1026 -30.37 -39.21 -51.76
C VAL A 1026 -31.03 -40.54 -51.47
N ALA A 1027 -30.38 -41.35 -50.63
CA ALA A 1027 -30.88 -42.65 -50.20
C ALA A 1027 -31.61 -42.58 -48.85
N THR A 1028 -31.15 -41.70 -47.95
CA THR A 1028 -31.68 -41.60 -46.58
C THR A 1028 -31.78 -40.15 -46.11
N VAL A 1029 -32.92 -39.81 -45.52
CA VAL A 1029 -33.17 -38.61 -44.72
C VAL A 1029 -33.46 -39.07 -43.29
N GLY A 1030 -32.67 -38.64 -42.31
CA GLY A 1030 -32.84 -39.10 -40.91
C GLY A 1030 -34.07 -38.51 -40.23
N GLY A 1031 -34.52 -37.34 -40.68
CA GLY A 1031 -35.72 -36.65 -40.24
C GLY A 1031 -36.92 -36.77 -41.18
N ARG A 1032 -37.75 -35.73 -41.19
CA ARG A 1032 -38.92 -35.56 -42.07
C ARG A 1032 -38.56 -34.80 -43.33
N ILE A 1033 -39.37 -34.98 -44.37
CA ILE A 1033 -39.39 -34.10 -45.54
C ILE A 1033 -40.65 -33.23 -45.46
N THR A 1034 -40.51 -31.91 -45.50
CA THR A 1034 -41.64 -30.96 -45.34
C THR A 1034 -41.78 -30.07 -46.57
N PHE A 1035 -43.00 -30.00 -47.10
CA PHE A 1035 -43.42 -29.05 -48.14
C PHE A 1035 -44.57 -28.19 -47.61
N GLN A 1036 -44.33 -26.89 -47.44
CA GLN A 1036 -45.34 -25.92 -46.99
C GLN A 1036 -45.24 -24.58 -47.75
N ASP A 1037 -46.36 -24.05 -48.22
CA ASP A 1037 -46.50 -22.77 -48.91
C ASP A 1037 -45.69 -22.65 -50.23
N ASN A 1038 -45.43 -23.77 -50.94
CA ASN A 1038 -44.67 -23.80 -52.20
C ASN A 1038 -45.62 -23.81 -53.42
N ALA A 1039 -46.30 -22.69 -53.69
CA ALA A 1039 -47.44 -22.60 -54.61
C ALA A 1039 -47.22 -23.05 -56.08
N ALA A 1040 -45.98 -23.11 -56.57
CA ALA A 1040 -45.64 -23.59 -57.92
C ALA A 1040 -45.35 -25.10 -57.99
N LEU A 1041 -45.16 -25.77 -56.85
CA LEU A 1041 -44.84 -27.18 -56.76
C LEU A 1041 -46.13 -28.00 -56.90
N THR A 1042 -46.18 -28.92 -57.84
CA THR A 1042 -47.40 -29.73 -58.10
C THR A 1042 -47.20 -31.22 -57.86
N SER A 1043 -45.96 -31.71 -57.96
CA SER A 1043 -45.58 -33.09 -57.75
C SER A 1043 -44.10 -33.21 -57.43
N VAL A 1044 -43.73 -34.22 -56.64
CA VAL A 1044 -42.34 -34.54 -56.31
C VAL A 1044 -42.11 -36.05 -56.43
N ASP A 1045 -41.03 -36.45 -57.10
CA ASP A 1045 -40.52 -37.83 -57.08
C ASP A 1045 -39.37 -37.92 -56.08
N CYS A 1046 -39.56 -38.67 -55.01
CA CYS A 1046 -38.54 -38.87 -53.98
C CYS A 1046 -37.57 -40.03 -54.31
N GLY A 1047 -37.67 -40.64 -55.50
CA GLY A 1047 -36.71 -41.65 -55.98
C GLY A 1047 -36.65 -42.95 -55.18
N GLY A 1048 -37.57 -43.18 -54.24
CA GLY A 1048 -37.54 -44.34 -53.33
C GLY A 1048 -36.63 -44.18 -52.11
N LEU A 1049 -36.23 -42.96 -51.76
CA LEU A 1049 -35.47 -42.66 -50.54
C LEU A 1049 -36.23 -43.10 -49.27
N THR A 1050 -35.51 -43.27 -48.16
CA THR A 1050 -36.12 -43.44 -46.84
C THR A 1050 -36.12 -42.15 -46.04
N ALA A 1051 -37.22 -41.87 -45.34
CA ALA A 1051 -37.34 -40.78 -44.35
C ALA A 1051 -38.29 -41.21 -43.22
N VAL A 1052 -38.40 -40.40 -42.15
CA VAL A 1052 -39.37 -40.65 -41.06
C VAL A 1052 -40.80 -40.63 -41.60
N CYS A 1053 -41.17 -39.56 -42.30
CA CYS A 1053 -42.41 -39.38 -43.04
C CYS A 1053 -42.33 -38.10 -43.90
N VAL A 1054 -43.28 -37.89 -44.81
CA VAL A 1054 -43.42 -36.66 -45.60
C VAL A 1054 -44.57 -35.80 -45.07
N ASN A 1055 -44.29 -34.58 -44.63
CA ASN A 1055 -45.31 -33.59 -44.29
C ASN A 1055 -45.71 -32.82 -45.57
N ASN A 1056 -46.84 -33.22 -46.15
CA ASN A 1056 -47.35 -32.71 -47.43
C ASN A 1056 -48.41 -31.62 -47.23
N ALA A 1057 -48.05 -30.50 -46.57
CA ALA A 1057 -49.00 -29.43 -46.28
C ALA A 1057 -49.52 -28.73 -47.56
N ASP A 1058 -48.71 -28.75 -48.63
CA ASP A 1058 -49.08 -28.23 -49.96
C ASP A 1058 -50.06 -29.13 -50.74
N GLY A 1059 -50.27 -30.38 -50.32
CA GLY A 1059 -51.17 -31.32 -51.02
C GLY A 1059 -50.68 -31.74 -52.41
N ILE A 1060 -49.35 -31.75 -52.63
CA ILE A 1060 -48.73 -32.12 -53.90
C ILE A 1060 -48.80 -33.62 -54.18
N ALA A 1061 -48.69 -34.01 -55.45
CA ALA A 1061 -48.64 -35.42 -55.82
C ALA A 1061 -47.27 -36.05 -55.49
N LEU A 1062 -47.23 -36.92 -54.49
CA LEU A 1062 -46.04 -37.65 -54.07
C LEU A 1062 -45.82 -38.92 -54.92
N ILE A 1063 -44.62 -39.08 -55.46
CA ILE A 1063 -44.20 -40.20 -56.30
C ILE A 1063 -42.97 -40.86 -55.67
N ASN A 1064 -42.99 -42.19 -55.49
CA ASN A 1064 -41.93 -42.97 -54.82
C ASN A 1064 -41.46 -42.40 -53.46
N CYS A 1065 -42.33 -41.71 -52.73
CA CYS A 1065 -42.01 -41.06 -51.46
C CYS A 1065 -42.26 -41.95 -50.23
N PRO A 1066 -41.60 -41.65 -49.10
CA PRO A 1066 -41.99 -42.17 -47.79
C PRO A 1066 -43.46 -41.88 -47.47
N ALA A 1067 -44.03 -42.62 -46.51
CA ALA A 1067 -45.41 -42.40 -46.08
C ALA A 1067 -45.61 -40.96 -45.55
N GLU A 1068 -46.79 -40.40 -45.77
CA GLU A 1068 -47.14 -39.08 -45.24
C GLU A 1068 -47.18 -39.08 -43.69
N CYS A 1069 -46.86 -37.92 -43.11
CA CYS A 1069 -47.04 -37.62 -41.69
C CYS A 1069 -48.52 -37.27 -41.39
#